data_AF-A0A7C4DPB9-F1
#
_entry.id   AF-A0A7C4DPB9-F1
#
_cell.length_a   1.000
_cell.length_b   1.000
_cell.length_c   1.000
_cell.angle_alpha   90.00
_cell.angle_beta   90.00
_cell.angle_gamma   90.00
#
_symmetry.space_group_name_H-M   'P 1'
#
loop_
_entity.id
_entity.type
_entity.pdbx_description
1 polymer ?
#
loop_
_entity_poly.entity_id
_entity_poly.type
_entity_poly.pdbx_seq_one_letter_code
_entity_poly.pdbx_strand_id
1 'polypeptide(L)'
;MEIRNRRFKVCWLGRGAGERAAYWTGKVWAPLARSIGHLSYWTTPKGRARGLALVLRETGPERLLLAGNVRGLGEFFLEYRTPADRDVLEVDSRFVCRAAAPVAVGFYLPAIEPPEDVDALRLLMGTYGGYTRRGMTLLFRHTYDEAAGPLQTALAVDMAPHPRGTTRTRYQRLVLSFPPAYCHGAMRVEPGQEVRGGLIVERRPEHIWSPALSARERRRRLPAPILPPRYRLRRYLANWERFAKHPDLWVPLGAEMGLYHVGFYGMLTKTQMGGPYGWSLNGKPIRYRDVHDWFHGSARHAGKVLKGYQEHARQCEIGWGNGGNAMVAYAHFLCEKPWFVRRAHQMVNAILGLEGRGFQIPDGPLAGAWINGYDADARRFQDHYGGQQVFLPDQGIVNFFLTRCYVEGHHRDPRIVERVTTNCDRFLDSVESRYGFYPNAFGPDGSIGYSREGVRYDWTNAPAVAYTMVSYLGAYQLTRRKTYLDRAEDLLARWLAPEIAAHRFGFLEYDHAGWDSSGPAAMLICLGAYLREPAARQKPLARRIEGQVFDHLMSFRHEHDYFLGAHSHNTDGWGAIPRNRFGFLHGFTPGSSQGAICLHLRYEYAYGLLQAYLTRPTAERYEALMNYLNLRTYHQFVNAKLPFGFGGATEHIALAPYVQDTTHVLHSTPLAALALRRWPAFLSACTAPARQVRLTTAGVVFRLRTPAKASVDSLSSETLWRDGESVKPGKLFAVGSSFCRVRSACADGGACARPKRRRAAAESAPPAPAGKGAADAGRQEQRV
;
A
#
# COMPACT_ATOMS: atom_id res chain seq x y z
N MET A 1 -3.99 11.01 42.22
CA MET A 1 -5.11 10.04 42.12
C MET A 1 -4.76 9.01 41.05
N GLU A 2 -5.07 7.72 41.26
CA GLU A 2 -4.68 6.63 40.36
C GLU A 2 -5.90 5.76 40.05
N ILE A 3 -6.09 5.41 38.77
CA ILE A 3 -6.97 4.32 38.31
C ILE A 3 -6.11 3.24 37.66
N ARG A 4 -6.47 1.97 37.82
CA ARG A 4 -5.70 0.87 37.22
C ARG A 4 -6.49 -0.42 37.06
N ASN A 5 -6.03 -1.23 36.10
CA ASN A 5 -6.28 -2.66 36.04
C ASN A 5 -4.95 -3.43 36.00
N ARG A 6 -4.97 -4.71 35.64
CA ARG A 6 -3.77 -5.57 35.58
C ARG A 6 -2.71 -5.06 34.58
N ARG A 7 -3.11 -4.35 33.53
CA ARG A 7 -2.24 -4.01 32.39
C ARG A 7 -2.00 -2.52 32.21
N PHE A 8 -2.91 -1.68 32.67
CA PHE A 8 -2.89 -0.24 32.46
C PHE A 8 -3.15 0.51 33.75
N LYS A 9 -2.54 1.68 33.86
CA LYS A 9 -2.86 2.64 34.91
C LYS A 9 -2.77 4.07 34.42
N VAL A 10 -3.58 4.95 34.99
CA VAL A 10 -3.57 6.39 34.73
C VAL A 10 -3.46 7.12 36.07
N CYS A 11 -2.47 7.99 36.17
CA CYS A 11 -2.20 8.78 37.37
C CYS A 11 -2.43 10.26 37.08
N TRP A 12 -3.36 10.89 37.81
CA TRP A 12 -3.49 12.35 37.85
C TRP A 12 -2.62 12.94 38.95
N LEU A 13 -1.66 13.78 38.57
CA LEU A 13 -0.64 14.34 39.46
C LEU A 13 -1.05 15.68 40.09
N GLY A 14 -1.99 16.42 39.50
CA GLY A 14 -2.36 17.77 39.92
C GLY A 14 -1.29 18.83 39.60
N ARG A 15 -1.51 20.07 40.07
CA ARG A 15 -0.55 21.21 40.01
C ARG A 15 0.02 21.51 38.61
N GLY A 16 -0.81 21.41 37.58
CA GLY A 16 -0.42 21.72 36.19
C GLY A 16 0.37 20.62 35.46
N ALA A 17 0.66 19.47 36.09
CA ALA A 17 1.52 18.43 35.54
C ALA A 17 0.83 17.39 34.62
N GLY A 18 -0.47 17.55 34.31
CA GLY A 18 -1.25 16.62 33.47
C GLY A 18 -1.37 15.20 34.02
N GLU A 19 -2.12 14.32 33.34
CA GLU A 19 -2.12 12.88 33.62
C GLU A 19 -0.91 12.14 33.04
N ARG A 20 -0.57 11.01 33.67
CA ARG A 20 0.40 10.04 33.17
C ARG A 20 -0.26 8.68 32.98
N ALA A 21 -0.28 8.19 31.74
CA ALA A 21 -0.71 6.83 31.43
C ALA A 21 0.50 5.89 31.35
N ALA A 22 0.36 4.68 31.89
CA ALA A 22 1.38 3.65 31.87
C ALA A 22 0.78 2.26 31.61
N TYR A 23 1.62 1.34 31.12
CA TYR A 23 1.27 -0.06 30.91
C TYR A 23 2.27 -0.99 31.58
N TRP A 24 1.80 -2.16 32.01
CA TRP A 24 2.64 -3.18 32.63
C TRP A 24 3.40 -3.96 31.55
N THR A 25 4.72 -4.00 31.61
CA THR A 25 5.56 -4.79 30.68
C THR A 25 5.62 -6.27 31.04
N GLY A 26 5.21 -6.64 32.26
CA GLY A 26 5.51 -7.94 32.86
C GLY A 26 6.51 -7.82 34.02
N LYS A 27 7.35 -6.78 34.00
CA LYS A 27 8.37 -6.52 35.05
C LYS A 27 8.25 -5.13 35.67
N VAL A 28 7.90 -4.13 34.87
CA VAL A 28 7.82 -2.71 35.29
C VAL A 28 6.66 -1.99 34.62
N TRP A 29 6.17 -0.92 35.25
CA TRP A 29 5.24 0.02 34.64
C TRP A 29 6.01 0.96 33.71
N ALA A 30 5.75 0.84 32.41
CA ALA A 30 6.37 1.66 31.38
C ALA A 30 5.41 2.80 30.96
N PRO A 31 5.92 4.01 30.69
CA PRO A 31 5.10 5.09 30.16
C PRO A 31 4.44 4.71 28.83
N LEU A 32 3.14 4.97 28.70
CA LEU A 32 2.38 4.82 27.46
C LEU A 32 2.60 5.99 26.50
N ALA A 33 2.97 7.15 27.03
CA ALA A 33 3.22 8.36 26.27
C ALA A 33 4.35 9.17 26.90
N ARG A 34 5.07 9.94 26.08
CA ARG A 34 5.99 10.97 26.55
C ARG A 34 5.22 12.14 27.17
N SER A 35 4.16 12.58 26.50
CA SER A 35 3.25 13.62 26.97
C SER A 35 1.84 13.40 26.44
N ILE A 36 0.86 13.89 27.21
CA ILE A 36 -0.54 13.94 26.80
C ILE A 36 -0.97 15.40 26.85
N GLY A 37 -1.27 15.97 25.68
CA GLY A 37 -1.93 17.28 25.60
C GLY A 37 -3.44 17.08 25.70
N HIS A 38 -4.11 17.81 26.59
CA HIS A 38 -5.55 17.60 26.78
C HIS A 38 -6.32 18.12 25.55
N LEU A 39 -6.43 19.44 25.34
CA LEU A 39 -7.23 20.01 24.25
C LEU A 39 -6.46 21.05 23.43
N SER A 40 -6.57 20.96 22.11
CA SER A 40 -6.26 22.04 21.16
C SER A 40 -7.47 22.28 20.26
N TYR A 41 -8.01 23.50 20.20
CA TYR A 41 -9.22 23.82 19.42
C TYR A 41 -9.06 25.08 18.55
N TRP A 42 -9.90 25.22 17.54
CA TRP A 42 -10.01 26.38 16.66
C TRP A 42 -11.45 26.55 16.17
N THR A 43 -11.84 27.78 15.81
CA THR A 43 -13.20 28.11 15.34
C THR A 43 -13.25 28.57 13.88
N THR A 44 -12.09 28.72 13.24
CA THR A 44 -11.98 29.02 11.81
C THR A 44 -11.09 27.99 11.12
N PRO A 45 -11.42 27.51 9.91
CA PRO A 45 -10.55 26.63 9.14
C PRO A 45 -9.15 27.26 8.95
N LYS A 46 -8.09 26.48 9.21
CA LYS A 46 -6.69 26.97 9.22
C LYS A 46 -6.41 28.11 10.22
N GLY A 47 -7.29 28.34 11.18
CA GLY A 47 -7.12 29.34 12.24
C GLY A 47 -6.08 28.95 13.29
N ARG A 48 -5.68 29.91 14.12
CA ARG A 48 -4.75 29.69 15.22
C ARG A 48 -5.34 28.74 16.26
N ALA A 49 -4.66 27.62 16.50
CA ALA A 49 -5.03 26.67 17.54
C ALA A 49 -4.85 27.28 18.94
N ARG A 50 -5.81 27.03 19.83
CA ARG A 50 -5.81 27.46 21.24
C ARG A 50 -5.76 26.23 22.13
N GLY A 51 -4.82 26.22 23.08
CA GLY A 51 -4.70 25.14 24.07
C GLY A 51 -5.62 25.37 25.26
N LEU A 52 -6.15 24.29 25.83
CA LEU A 52 -6.86 24.30 27.11
C LEU A 52 -6.47 23.07 27.93
N ALA A 53 -6.05 23.28 29.17
CA ALA A 53 -5.89 22.21 30.13
C ALA A 53 -7.25 21.85 30.75
N LEU A 54 -7.64 20.58 30.63
CA LEU A 54 -8.82 20.06 31.32
C LEU A 54 -8.53 19.82 32.81
N VAL A 55 -9.54 20.00 33.65
CA VAL A 55 -9.47 19.88 35.11
C VAL A 55 -10.20 18.62 35.56
N LEU A 56 -9.67 17.92 36.57
CA LEU A 56 -10.32 16.76 37.16
C LEU A 56 -11.71 17.12 37.72
N ARG A 57 -12.72 16.34 37.32
CA ARG A 57 -14.11 16.47 37.79
C ARG A 57 -14.55 15.29 38.62
N GLU A 58 -14.21 14.09 38.20
CA GLU A 58 -14.62 12.85 38.86
C GLU A 58 -13.47 11.84 38.84
N THR A 59 -13.33 11.06 39.91
CA THR A 59 -12.43 9.92 39.97
C THR A 59 -13.11 8.77 40.73
N GLY A 60 -12.85 7.54 40.31
CA GLY A 60 -13.22 6.31 40.99
C GLY A 60 -12.13 5.25 40.81
N PRO A 61 -12.35 3.99 41.22
CA PRO A 61 -11.33 2.94 41.13
C PRO A 61 -10.88 2.63 39.69
N GLU A 62 -11.80 2.74 38.73
CA GLU A 62 -11.57 2.37 37.32
C GLU A 62 -11.84 3.52 36.36
N ARG A 63 -12.17 4.72 36.85
CA ARG A 63 -12.67 5.84 36.04
C ARG A 63 -12.03 7.16 36.46
N LEU A 64 -11.65 7.97 35.49
CA LEU A 64 -11.14 9.31 35.69
C LEU A 64 -11.70 10.26 34.62
N LEU A 65 -12.40 11.31 35.05
CA LEU A 65 -13.05 12.28 34.16
C LEU A 65 -12.43 13.67 34.32
N LEU A 66 -11.94 14.21 33.21
CA LEU A 66 -11.46 15.58 33.08
C LEU A 66 -12.47 16.42 32.27
N ALA A 67 -12.64 17.70 32.61
CA ALA A 67 -13.49 18.60 31.83
C ALA A 67 -12.97 20.04 31.79
N GLY A 68 -13.41 20.79 30.77
CA GLY A 68 -13.10 22.20 30.57
C GLY A 68 -14.21 22.90 29.80
N ASN A 69 -14.38 24.21 30.02
CA ASN A 69 -15.42 25.01 29.36
C ASN A 69 -14.76 26.18 28.62
N VAL A 70 -15.18 26.41 27.38
CA VAL A 70 -14.83 27.59 26.58
C VAL A 70 -16.08 28.46 26.41
N ARG A 71 -16.05 29.66 27.00
CA ARG A 71 -17.16 30.63 26.91
C ARG A 71 -17.53 30.91 25.46
N GLY A 72 -18.82 30.83 25.16
CA GLY A 72 -19.37 31.07 23.82
C GLY A 72 -19.15 29.91 22.83
N LEU A 73 -18.60 28.78 23.28
CA LEU A 73 -18.37 27.60 22.44
C LEU A 73 -19.01 26.34 23.03
N GLY A 74 -18.54 25.88 24.19
CA GLY A 74 -19.03 24.62 24.75
C GLY A 74 -18.14 23.98 25.81
N GLU A 75 -18.54 22.78 26.20
CA GLU A 75 -17.90 21.98 27.24
C GLU A 75 -17.21 20.76 26.64
N PHE A 76 -15.97 20.52 27.06
CA PHE A 76 -15.14 19.41 26.63
C PHE A 76 -14.92 18.45 27.79
N PHE A 77 -14.98 17.15 27.50
CA PHE A 77 -14.80 16.08 28.47
C PHE A 77 -13.83 15.04 27.90
N LEU A 78 -12.97 14.54 28.78
CA LEU A 78 -12.04 13.45 28.50
C LEU A 78 -12.10 12.46 29.64
N GLU A 79 -12.43 11.21 29.33
CA GLU A 79 -12.62 10.15 30.29
C GLU A 79 -11.65 9.01 30.03
N TYR A 80 -10.99 8.54 31.08
CA TYR A 80 -10.18 7.33 31.07
C TYR A 80 -10.89 6.24 31.87
N ARG A 81 -10.98 5.04 31.29
CA ARG A 81 -11.52 3.86 31.97
C ARG A 81 -10.54 2.69 31.90
N THR A 82 -10.34 2.00 33.02
CA THR A 82 -9.53 0.77 33.13
C THR A 82 -10.41 -0.36 33.67
N PRO A 83 -11.28 -0.97 32.82
CA PRO A 83 -12.22 -1.99 33.27
C PRO A 83 -11.49 -3.14 33.97
N ALA A 84 -11.99 -3.61 35.12
CA ALA A 84 -11.35 -4.72 35.83
C ALA A 84 -11.40 -6.06 35.08
N ASP A 85 -12.43 -6.27 34.26
CA ASP A 85 -12.67 -7.51 33.51
C ASP A 85 -11.91 -7.59 32.19
N ARG A 86 -11.28 -6.48 31.76
CA ARG A 86 -10.63 -6.37 30.46
C ARG A 86 -9.23 -5.78 30.58
N ASP A 87 -8.27 -6.44 29.95
CA ASP A 87 -6.87 -6.03 29.86
C ASP A 87 -6.67 -4.86 28.84
N VAL A 88 -7.44 -3.78 28.98
CA VAL A 88 -7.48 -2.61 28.06
C VAL A 88 -7.52 -1.27 28.81
N LEU A 89 -7.20 -0.18 28.11
CA LEU A 89 -7.46 1.20 28.54
C LEU A 89 -8.44 1.84 27.56
N GLU A 90 -9.59 2.32 28.02
CA GLU A 90 -10.54 3.08 27.20
C GLU A 90 -10.36 4.58 27.45
N VAL A 91 -10.39 5.36 26.37
CA VAL A 91 -10.25 6.81 26.39
C VAL A 91 -11.39 7.40 25.58
N ASP A 92 -12.33 8.06 26.24
CA ASP A 92 -13.51 8.64 25.62
C ASP A 92 -13.43 10.17 25.64
N SER A 93 -13.86 10.77 24.56
CA SER A 93 -13.95 12.21 24.37
C SER A 93 -15.39 12.61 24.11
N ARG A 94 -15.78 13.77 24.64
CA ARG A 94 -17.09 14.36 24.44
C ARG A 94 -17.00 15.87 24.35
N PHE A 95 -17.72 16.45 23.40
CA PHE A 95 -17.93 17.89 23.28
C PHE A 95 -19.43 18.20 23.24
N VAL A 96 -19.88 19.17 24.04
CA VAL A 96 -21.26 19.65 24.04
C VAL A 96 -21.27 21.12 23.66
N CYS A 97 -21.91 21.46 22.54
CA CYS A 97 -22.03 22.83 22.06
C CYS A 97 -22.95 23.64 22.98
N ARG A 98 -22.42 24.74 23.54
CA ARG A 98 -23.18 25.69 24.38
C ARG A 98 -23.28 27.08 23.74
N ALA A 99 -22.93 27.20 22.46
CA ALA A 99 -23.09 28.45 21.72
C ALA A 99 -24.57 28.77 21.51
N ALA A 100 -24.91 30.06 21.46
CA ALA A 100 -26.28 30.53 21.22
C ALA A 100 -26.71 30.37 19.75
N ALA A 101 -25.75 30.23 18.84
CA ALA A 101 -25.95 30.08 17.40
C ALA A 101 -25.02 28.98 16.86
N PRO A 102 -25.24 28.47 15.65
CA PRO A 102 -24.39 27.45 15.05
C PRO A 102 -22.95 27.94 14.89
N VAL A 103 -21.98 27.11 15.27
CA VAL A 103 -20.55 27.48 15.28
C VAL A 103 -19.72 26.48 14.48
N ALA A 104 -18.69 26.96 13.80
CA ALA A 104 -17.64 26.12 13.26
C ALA A 104 -16.62 25.82 14.36
N VAL A 105 -16.32 24.55 14.59
CA VAL A 105 -15.32 24.12 15.56
C VAL A 105 -14.52 22.94 15.03
N GLY A 106 -13.22 22.99 15.24
CA GLY A 106 -12.36 21.80 15.15
C GLY A 106 -11.51 21.66 16.39
N PHE A 107 -11.21 20.43 16.78
CA PHE A 107 -10.38 20.17 17.95
C PHE A 107 -9.61 18.85 17.89
N TYR A 108 -8.56 18.78 18.70
CA TYR A 108 -7.81 17.58 19.04
C TYR A 108 -7.90 17.28 20.54
N LEU A 109 -8.27 16.05 20.91
CA LEU A 109 -8.51 15.64 22.30
C LEU A 109 -8.50 14.10 22.46
N PRO A 110 -7.62 13.47 23.27
CA PRO A 110 -6.33 13.97 23.72
C PRO A 110 -5.29 13.85 22.62
N ALA A 111 -4.18 14.59 22.72
CA ALA A 111 -3.00 14.43 21.88
C ALA A 111 -1.92 13.63 22.60
N ILE A 112 -1.71 12.38 22.17
CA ILE A 112 -0.79 11.42 22.77
C ILE A 112 0.52 11.39 21.96
N GLU A 113 1.63 11.80 22.59
CA GLU A 113 2.98 11.70 22.02
C GLU A 113 3.60 10.35 22.41
N PRO A 114 3.96 9.46 21.46
CA PRO A 114 4.64 8.22 21.79
C PRO A 114 5.99 8.44 22.50
N PRO A 115 6.48 7.47 23.29
CA PRO A 115 7.83 7.54 23.87
C PRO A 115 8.93 7.68 22.80
N GLU A 116 10.08 8.26 23.17
CA GLU A 116 11.21 8.45 22.24
C GLU A 116 11.92 7.14 21.86
N ASP A 117 11.90 6.17 22.77
CA ASP A 117 12.56 4.87 22.64
C ASP A 117 11.66 3.80 22.00
N VAL A 118 10.74 4.22 21.13
CA VAL A 118 9.87 3.31 20.38
C VAL A 118 10.66 2.65 19.24
N ASP A 119 10.58 1.33 19.16
CA ASP A 119 11.29 0.53 18.15
C ASP A 119 10.64 0.63 16.76
N ALA A 120 9.30 0.68 16.75
CA ALA A 120 8.51 0.73 15.51
C ALA A 120 7.14 1.38 15.74
N LEU A 121 6.64 2.10 14.73
CA LEU A 121 5.32 2.77 14.71
C LEU A 121 4.59 2.37 13.43
N ARG A 122 3.27 2.18 13.51
CA ARG A 122 2.47 1.79 12.33
C ARG A 122 1.03 2.25 12.45
N LEU A 123 0.47 2.69 11.32
CA LEU A 123 -0.97 2.79 11.13
C LEU A 123 -1.53 1.44 10.67
N LEU A 124 -2.55 0.95 11.36
CA LEU A 124 -3.09 -0.39 11.14
C LEU A 124 -4.53 -0.34 10.64
N MET A 125 -4.86 -1.23 9.70
CA MET A 125 -6.24 -1.50 9.32
C MET A 125 -7.02 -2.06 10.52
N GLY A 126 -8.21 -1.54 10.79
CA GLY A 126 -9.05 -1.96 11.92
C GLY A 126 -8.69 -1.29 13.27
N THR A 127 -7.43 -0.89 13.48
CA THR A 127 -6.99 -0.30 14.75
C THR A 127 -6.40 1.09 14.64
N TYR A 128 -6.36 1.70 13.45
CA TYR A 128 -5.92 3.07 13.13
C TYR A 128 -4.46 3.42 13.49
N GLY A 129 -3.87 2.92 14.58
CA GLY A 129 -2.48 3.15 14.96
C GLY A 129 -1.95 2.23 16.06
N GLY A 130 -0.63 2.26 16.23
CA GLY A 130 0.06 1.63 17.34
C GLY A 130 1.56 1.78 17.26
N TYR A 131 2.24 1.23 18.27
CA TYR A 131 3.70 1.15 18.28
C TYR A 131 4.22 -0.06 19.04
N THR A 132 5.44 -0.50 18.70
CA THR A 132 6.19 -1.53 19.43
C THR A 132 7.32 -0.88 20.21
N ARG A 133 7.44 -1.25 21.48
CA ARG A 133 8.51 -0.80 22.37
C ARG A 133 8.98 -1.98 23.22
N ARG A 134 10.28 -2.29 23.15
CA ARG A 134 10.94 -3.38 23.87
C ARG A 134 10.22 -4.71 23.68
N GLY A 135 9.88 -5.02 22.44
CA GLY A 135 9.19 -6.27 22.06
C GLY A 135 7.71 -6.34 22.46
N MET A 136 7.11 -5.25 22.93
CA MET A 136 5.69 -5.18 23.26
C MET A 136 4.97 -4.17 22.38
N THR A 137 3.85 -4.56 21.77
CA THR A 137 3.03 -3.69 20.94
C THR A 137 1.85 -3.12 21.70
N LEU A 138 1.61 -1.83 21.54
CA LEU A 138 0.41 -1.12 21.96
C LEU A 138 -0.42 -0.73 20.74
N LEU A 139 -1.67 -1.17 20.70
CA LEU A 139 -2.64 -0.92 19.62
C LEU A 139 -3.73 0.04 20.07
N PHE A 140 -4.09 1.00 19.23
CA PHE A 140 -4.99 2.11 19.59
C PHE A 140 -6.28 2.09 18.76
N ARG A 141 -7.21 1.19 19.08
CA ARG A 141 -8.45 1.02 18.32
C ARG A 141 -9.41 2.19 18.52
N HIS A 142 -9.90 2.76 17.43
CA HIS A 142 -10.99 3.73 17.49
C HIS A 142 -12.34 3.10 17.90
N THR A 143 -13.24 3.89 18.48
CA THR A 143 -14.64 3.50 18.77
C THR A 143 -15.66 4.13 17.81
N TYR A 144 -15.19 4.59 16.64
CA TYR A 144 -16.00 5.27 15.64
C TYR A 144 -17.09 4.33 15.07
N ASP A 145 -18.33 4.81 15.00
CA ASP A 145 -19.48 4.09 14.45
C ASP A 145 -19.87 4.65 13.08
N GLU A 146 -19.64 3.90 12.00
CA GLU A 146 -20.01 4.33 10.64
C GLU A 146 -21.50 4.69 10.50
N ALA A 147 -22.40 4.05 11.27
CA ALA A 147 -23.83 4.34 11.21
C ALA A 147 -24.20 5.72 11.82
N ALA A 148 -23.40 6.22 12.77
CA ALA A 148 -23.62 7.51 13.42
C ALA A 148 -23.18 8.72 12.55
N GLY A 149 -22.48 8.48 11.42
CA GLY A 149 -22.10 9.53 10.47
C GLY A 149 -21.01 10.48 10.98
N PRO A 150 -20.80 11.66 10.35
CA PRO A 150 -19.65 12.53 10.61
C PRO A 150 -19.62 13.26 11.95
N LEU A 151 -20.72 13.24 12.70
CA LEU A 151 -20.89 14.02 13.93
C LEU A 151 -20.30 13.31 15.16
N GLN A 152 -19.07 12.82 15.03
CA GLN A 152 -18.35 12.09 16.07
C GLN A 152 -16.85 12.33 15.92
N THR A 153 -16.08 12.07 16.97
CA THR A 153 -14.61 12.19 16.88
C THR A 153 -14.01 10.97 16.17
N ALA A 154 -13.02 11.18 15.31
CA ALA A 154 -12.24 10.11 14.68
C ALA A 154 -10.83 10.07 15.26
N LEU A 155 -10.15 8.93 15.22
CA LEU A 155 -8.71 8.91 15.49
C LEU A 155 -7.98 9.62 14.32
N ALA A 156 -6.86 10.26 14.61
CA ALA A 156 -5.96 10.91 13.66
C ALA A 156 -4.51 10.75 14.13
N VAL A 157 -3.58 10.75 13.18
CA VAL A 157 -2.15 10.57 13.47
C VAL A 157 -1.31 11.58 12.71
N ASP A 158 -0.43 12.28 13.44
CA ASP A 158 0.62 13.11 12.85
C ASP A 158 1.87 12.25 12.61
N MET A 159 2.49 12.39 11.45
CA MET A 159 3.74 11.73 11.10
C MET A 159 4.92 12.70 11.16
N ALA A 160 6.10 12.20 11.51
CA ALA A 160 7.37 12.91 11.41
C ALA A 160 8.44 11.99 10.79
N PRO A 161 9.44 12.54 10.08
CA PRO A 161 10.58 11.75 9.63
C PRO A 161 11.35 11.11 10.79
N HIS A 162 11.89 9.92 10.57
CA HIS A 162 12.72 9.15 11.48
C HIS A 162 14.15 9.06 10.91
N PRO A 163 15.20 9.12 11.74
CA PRO A 163 16.60 9.08 11.29
C PRO A 163 16.98 7.82 10.49
N ARG A 164 16.25 6.72 10.66
CA ARG A 164 16.45 5.46 9.91
C ARG A 164 15.71 5.39 8.56
N GLY A 165 15.21 6.50 8.03
CA GLY A 165 14.54 6.47 6.72
C GLY A 165 13.08 6.01 6.79
N THR A 166 12.37 6.34 7.87
CA THR A 166 10.97 5.92 8.05
C THR A 166 10.11 7.01 8.65
N THR A 167 8.78 6.89 8.61
CA THR A 167 7.93 7.82 9.34
C THR A 167 7.68 7.29 10.74
N ARG A 168 7.82 8.15 11.74
CA ARG A 168 7.36 7.92 13.10
C ARG A 168 6.05 8.64 13.33
N THR A 169 5.11 8.01 14.03
CA THR A 169 3.97 8.72 14.60
C THR A 169 4.49 9.74 15.62
N ARG A 170 4.27 11.02 15.35
CA ARG A 170 4.59 12.11 16.26
C ARG A 170 3.48 12.27 17.31
N TYR A 171 2.22 12.21 16.88
CA TYR A 171 1.07 12.30 17.77
C TYR A 171 -0.05 11.37 17.33
N GLN A 172 -0.75 10.78 18.28
CA GLN A 172 -2.05 10.14 18.08
C GLN A 172 -3.12 10.99 18.76
N ARG A 173 -4.23 11.29 18.08
CA ARG A 173 -5.24 12.21 18.58
C ARG A 173 -6.64 11.75 18.25
N LEU A 174 -7.65 12.00 19.10
CA LEU A 174 -9.02 12.06 18.58
C LEU A 174 -9.27 13.47 18.06
N VAL A 175 -9.96 13.55 16.93
CA VAL A 175 -10.22 14.80 16.22
C VAL A 175 -11.69 14.94 15.92
N LEU A 176 -12.21 16.15 16.10
CA LEU A 176 -13.39 16.62 15.39
C LEU A 176 -12.92 17.67 14.38
N SER A 177 -13.06 17.38 13.10
CA SER A 177 -12.75 18.31 12.03
C SER A 177 -13.62 17.97 10.83
N PHE A 178 -13.78 18.89 9.87
CA PHE A 178 -14.39 18.54 8.59
C PHE A 178 -13.50 19.03 7.43
N PRO A 179 -13.04 18.12 6.53
CA PRO A 179 -13.09 16.65 6.67
C PRO A 179 -12.48 16.15 7.99
N PRO A 180 -12.99 15.05 8.57
CA PRO A 180 -12.37 14.46 9.76
C PRO A 180 -10.92 14.04 9.49
N ALA A 181 -10.04 14.22 10.48
CA ALA A 181 -8.58 14.09 10.36
C ALA A 181 -7.88 15.12 9.44
N TYR A 182 -8.58 16.15 8.96
CA TYR A 182 -7.94 17.31 8.32
C TYR A 182 -7.28 18.21 9.36
N CYS A 183 -5.99 18.51 9.15
CA CYS A 183 -5.28 19.42 10.02
C CYS A 183 -5.90 20.81 9.97
N HIS A 184 -6.38 21.30 11.12
CA HIS A 184 -7.11 22.57 11.23
C HIS A 184 -8.45 22.65 10.47
N GLY A 185 -9.09 21.51 10.17
CA GLY A 185 -10.45 21.48 9.62
C GLY A 185 -11.50 21.80 10.67
N ALA A 186 -12.62 22.42 10.31
CA ALA A 186 -13.68 22.77 11.26
C ALA A 186 -15.03 22.23 10.77
N MET A 187 -15.84 21.71 11.68
CA MET A 187 -17.20 21.22 11.42
C MET A 187 -18.21 22.20 12.00
N ARG A 188 -19.33 22.42 11.30
CA ARG A 188 -20.46 23.20 11.84
C ARG A 188 -21.22 22.33 12.86
N VAL A 189 -21.41 22.86 14.05
CA VAL A 189 -22.11 22.21 15.17
C VAL A 189 -23.24 23.12 15.65
N GLU A 190 -24.42 22.56 15.83
CA GLU A 190 -25.63 23.28 16.25
C GLU A 190 -25.65 23.48 17.78
N PRO A 191 -26.38 24.48 18.31
CA PRO A 191 -26.59 24.65 19.75
C PRO A 191 -27.13 23.37 20.43
N GLY A 192 -26.56 23.00 21.57
CA GLY A 192 -26.97 21.80 22.33
C GLY A 192 -26.50 20.47 21.73
N GLN A 193 -25.95 20.48 20.53
CA GLN A 193 -25.47 19.28 19.87
C GLN A 193 -24.25 18.70 20.60
N GLU A 194 -24.23 17.38 20.68
CA GLU A 194 -23.18 16.62 21.33
C GLU A 194 -22.40 15.79 20.32
N VAL A 195 -21.08 15.82 20.43
CA VAL A 195 -20.14 15.03 19.64
C VAL A 195 -19.37 14.13 20.59
N ARG A 196 -19.33 12.83 20.31
CA ARG A 196 -18.60 11.84 21.12
C ARG A 196 -17.67 11.00 20.25
N GLY A 197 -16.76 10.30 20.91
CA GLY A 197 -16.00 9.19 20.35
C GLY A 197 -14.77 8.91 21.19
N GLY A 198 -13.99 7.90 20.85
CA GLY A 198 -12.96 7.40 21.74
C GLY A 198 -11.97 6.46 21.07
N LEU A 199 -11.05 5.97 21.88
CA LEU A 199 -10.10 4.93 21.52
C LEU A 199 -9.91 3.92 22.66
N ILE A 200 -9.52 2.70 22.31
CA ILE A 200 -9.20 1.59 23.19
C ILE A 200 -7.73 1.23 22.95
N VAL A 201 -6.93 1.24 24.00
CA VAL A 201 -5.54 0.79 23.97
C VAL A 201 -5.44 -0.66 24.43
N GLU A 202 -4.85 -1.51 23.58
CA GLU A 202 -4.63 -2.92 23.84
C GLU A 202 -3.15 -3.28 23.77
N ARG A 203 -2.73 -4.27 24.56
CA ARG A 203 -1.37 -4.80 24.56
C ARG A 203 -1.27 -6.10 23.77
N ARG A 204 -0.24 -6.25 22.92
CA ARG A 204 0.04 -7.44 22.11
C ARG A 204 1.52 -7.83 22.14
N PRO A 205 1.84 -9.13 22.24
CA PRO A 205 3.21 -9.62 22.17
C PRO A 205 3.79 -9.58 20.74
N GLU A 206 2.95 -9.59 19.70
CA GLU A 206 3.42 -9.55 18.32
C GLU A 206 3.95 -8.17 17.96
N HIS A 207 5.07 -8.11 17.23
CA HIS A 207 5.58 -6.86 16.66
C HIS A 207 4.53 -6.20 15.75
N ILE A 208 4.48 -4.86 15.74
CA ILE A 208 3.40 -4.15 15.04
C ILE A 208 3.42 -4.37 13.53
N TRP A 209 4.58 -4.70 12.95
CA TRP A 209 4.74 -5.05 11.54
C TRP A 209 4.49 -6.54 11.22
N SER A 210 4.05 -7.34 12.19
CA SER A 210 3.75 -8.75 11.97
C SER A 210 2.61 -8.94 10.94
N PRO A 211 2.82 -9.73 9.87
CA PRO A 211 1.74 -10.11 8.95
C PRO A 211 0.59 -10.84 9.67
N ALA A 212 0.92 -11.66 10.68
CA ALA A 212 -0.07 -12.40 11.46
C ALA A 212 -0.98 -11.46 12.28
N LEU A 213 -0.39 -10.42 12.89
CA LEU A 213 -1.16 -9.38 13.56
C LEU A 213 -2.05 -8.64 12.56
N SER A 214 -1.49 -8.25 11.40
CA SER A 214 -2.27 -7.58 10.35
C SER A 214 -3.46 -8.43 9.92
N ALA A 215 -3.24 -9.69 9.53
CA ALA A 215 -4.30 -10.59 9.08
C ALA A 215 -5.39 -10.79 10.15
N ARG A 216 -5.02 -10.84 11.43
CA ARG A 216 -5.97 -10.92 12.56
C ARG A 216 -6.85 -9.68 12.64
N GLU A 217 -6.26 -8.48 12.56
CA GLU A 217 -7.01 -7.23 12.60
C GLU A 217 -7.89 -7.05 11.36
N ARG A 218 -7.41 -7.46 10.18
CA ARG A 218 -8.21 -7.42 8.94
C ARG A 218 -9.48 -8.25 9.04
N ARG A 219 -9.39 -9.45 9.65
CA ARG A 219 -10.54 -10.36 9.83
C ARG A 219 -11.63 -9.82 10.78
N ARG A 220 -11.30 -8.85 11.64
CA ARG A 220 -12.27 -8.23 12.57
C ARG A 220 -13.15 -7.19 11.89
N ARG A 221 -12.72 -6.69 10.72
CA ARG A 221 -13.43 -5.64 9.99
C ARG A 221 -14.63 -6.20 9.25
N LEU A 222 -15.72 -5.44 9.21
CA LEU A 222 -16.74 -5.63 8.17
C LEU A 222 -16.08 -5.37 6.80
N PRO A 223 -16.34 -6.21 5.77
CA PRO A 223 -15.81 -5.98 4.43
C PRO A 223 -16.12 -4.56 3.97
N ALA A 224 -15.11 -3.82 3.52
CA ALA A 224 -15.36 -2.48 2.98
C ALA A 224 -16.13 -2.62 1.66
N PRO A 225 -17.13 -1.76 1.38
CA PRO A 225 -17.69 -1.72 0.04
C PRO A 225 -16.60 -1.34 -0.95
N ILE A 226 -16.49 -2.10 -2.05
CA ILE A 226 -15.70 -1.67 -3.20
C ILE A 226 -16.44 -0.47 -3.78
N LEU A 227 -15.88 0.72 -3.62
CA LEU A 227 -16.47 1.93 -4.17
C LEU A 227 -16.46 1.83 -5.72
N PRO A 228 -17.31 2.56 -6.47
CA PRO A 228 -17.29 2.65 -7.95
C PRO A 228 -16.43 3.84 -8.49
N PRO A 229 -15.63 3.67 -9.56
CA PRO A 229 -14.62 4.66 -9.96
C PRO A 229 -15.21 6.01 -10.31
N ARG A 230 -14.63 7.08 -9.75
CA ARG A 230 -15.09 8.46 -9.98
C ARG A 230 -15.10 8.83 -11.46
N TYR A 231 -14.13 8.33 -12.22
CA TYR A 231 -14.09 8.45 -13.67
C TYR A 231 -14.24 7.07 -14.30
N ARG A 232 -15.02 7.01 -15.39
CA ARG A 232 -15.08 5.81 -16.23
C ARG A 232 -13.67 5.49 -16.73
N LEU A 233 -13.32 4.20 -16.80
CA LEU A 233 -12.03 3.71 -17.32
C LEU A 233 -11.64 4.38 -18.66
N ARG A 234 -12.60 4.57 -19.56
CA ARG A 234 -12.39 5.28 -20.85
C ARG A 234 -11.83 6.70 -20.67
N ARG A 235 -12.37 7.48 -19.73
CA ARG A 235 -11.92 8.86 -19.47
C ARG A 235 -10.54 8.86 -18.80
N TYR A 236 -10.32 7.91 -17.88
CA TYR A 236 -9.02 7.72 -17.27
C TYR A 236 -7.93 7.41 -18.31
N LEU A 237 -8.19 6.46 -19.22
CA LEU A 237 -7.27 6.11 -20.30
C LEU A 237 -7.05 7.29 -21.26
N ALA A 238 -8.09 8.06 -21.61
CA ALA A 238 -7.94 9.24 -22.46
C ALA A 238 -7.02 10.31 -21.82
N ASN A 239 -7.15 10.55 -20.52
CA ASN A 239 -6.29 11.48 -19.79
C ASN A 239 -4.83 10.97 -19.75
N TRP A 240 -4.64 9.68 -19.49
CA TRP A 240 -3.32 9.06 -19.57
C TRP A 240 -2.72 9.18 -20.98
N GLU A 241 -3.50 8.91 -22.03
CA GLU A 241 -3.00 8.99 -23.41
C GLU A 241 -2.54 10.40 -23.77
N ARG A 242 -3.27 11.43 -23.32
CA ARG A 242 -2.88 12.84 -23.48
C ARG A 242 -1.56 13.11 -22.76
N PHE A 243 -1.41 12.62 -21.53
CA PHE A 243 -0.20 12.80 -20.73
C PHE A 243 1.01 12.08 -21.32
N ALA A 244 0.88 10.80 -21.69
CA ALA A 244 1.98 10.00 -22.26
C ALA A 244 2.52 10.56 -23.58
N LYS A 245 1.71 11.34 -24.30
CA LYS A 245 2.09 12.03 -25.54
C LYS A 245 2.81 13.36 -25.33
N HIS A 246 3.02 13.78 -24.09
CA HIS A 246 3.70 15.04 -23.82
C HIS A 246 5.16 14.99 -24.30
N PRO A 247 5.62 15.96 -25.11
CA PRO A 247 6.96 15.92 -25.71
C PRO A 247 8.08 15.90 -24.66
N ASP A 248 7.95 16.67 -23.57
CA ASP A 248 8.97 16.77 -22.52
C ASP A 248 9.22 15.46 -21.75
N LEU A 249 8.31 14.50 -21.87
CA LEU A 249 8.50 13.18 -21.25
C LEU A 249 9.38 12.28 -22.12
N TRP A 250 9.59 12.61 -23.40
CA TRP A 250 10.27 11.76 -24.37
C TRP A 250 11.67 12.26 -24.71
N VAL A 251 12.64 11.35 -24.62
CA VAL A 251 14.04 11.60 -24.98
C VAL A 251 14.35 10.85 -26.29
N PRO A 252 14.55 11.56 -27.41
CA PRO A 252 15.01 10.93 -28.65
C PRO A 252 16.48 10.54 -28.53
N LEU A 253 16.82 9.30 -28.91
CA LEU A 253 18.18 8.76 -28.83
C LEU A 253 18.77 8.35 -30.19
N GLY A 254 17.98 8.44 -31.25
CA GLY A 254 18.40 8.12 -32.61
C GLY A 254 17.20 7.91 -33.53
N ALA A 255 17.48 7.58 -34.80
CA ALA A 255 16.45 7.14 -35.72
C ALA A 255 15.80 5.87 -35.15
N GLU A 256 14.49 5.94 -34.92
CA GLU A 256 13.70 4.85 -34.32
C GLU A 256 14.12 4.42 -32.90
N MET A 257 14.82 5.27 -32.16
CA MET A 257 15.19 5.02 -30.76
C MET A 257 14.80 6.19 -29.87
N GLY A 258 14.28 5.85 -28.69
CA GLY A 258 14.04 6.84 -27.66
C GLY A 258 13.32 6.21 -26.48
N LEU A 259 13.28 6.96 -25.40
CA LEU A 259 12.82 6.45 -24.12
C LEU A 259 12.19 7.57 -23.27
N TYR A 260 11.50 7.23 -22.18
CA TYR A 260 10.81 8.20 -21.32
C TYR A 260 11.66 8.69 -20.15
N HIS A 261 11.70 9.99 -19.90
CA HIS A 261 12.40 10.64 -18.77
C HIS A 261 11.69 10.45 -17.42
N VAL A 262 12.45 10.49 -16.29
CA VAL A 262 11.94 10.34 -14.91
C VAL A 262 11.26 11.60 -14.33
N GLY A 263 11.56 12.81 -14.80
CA GLY A 263 11.16 14.07 -14.13
C GLY A 263 9.81 14.69 -14.57
N PHE A 264 9.13 15.37 -13.63
CA PHE A 264 8.02 16.29 -13.90
C PHE A 264 8.52 17.69 -14.30
N TYR A 265 7.64 18.49 -14.91
CA TYR A 265 7.85 19.88 -15.37
C TYR A 265 8.63 20.79 -14.39
N GLY A 266 8.49 20.61 -13.07
CA GLY A 266 9.23 21.37 -12.05
C GLY A 266 10.73 21.06 -11.95
N MET A 267 11.17 19.88 -12.37
CA MET A 267 12.60 19.49 -12.39
C MET A 267 13.31 19.96 -13.67
N LEU A 268 12.59 20.07 -14.78
CA LEU A 268 13.14 20.59 -16.05
C LEU A 268 13.32 22.11 -16.04
N THR A 269 12.66 22.81 -15.11
CA THR A 269 12.62 24.28 -15.03
C THR A 269 13.38 24.87 -13.85
N LYS A 270 13.86 24.05 -12.90
CA LYS A 270 14.61 24.50 -11.72
C LYS A 270 15.93 23.77 -11.61
N THR A 271 17.01 24.45 -11.97
CA THR A 271 18.42 24.02 -11.86
C THR A 271 18.89 23.70 -10.44
N GLN A 272 18.13 24.08 -9.41
CA GLN A 272 18.54 23.98 -8.00
C GLN A 272 17.74 22.97 -7.15
N MET A 273 16.72 22.32 -7.70
CA MET A 273 15.97 21.32 -6.94
C MET A 273 16.52 19.93 -7.29
N GLY A 274 17.40 19.45 -6.42
CA GLY A 274 18.12 18.20 -6.60
C GLY A 274 17.18 17.02 -6.80
N GLY A 275 16.98 16.60 -8.05
CA GLY A 275 16.60 15.26 -8.49
C GLY A 275 17.59 14.15 -8.05
N PRO A 276 17.54 12.97 -8.68
CA PRO A 276 18.18 11.70 -8.28
C PRO A 276 19.71 11.75 -8.38
N TYR A 277 20.33 12.57 -7.55
CA TYR A 277 21.73 12.91 -7.71
C TYR A 277 22.60 12.17 -6.72
N GLY A 278 23.68 11.59 -7.26
CA GLY A 278 24.84 11.20 -6.48
C GLY A 278 25.24 12.31 -5.50
N TRP A 279 25.81 11.87 -4.39
CA TRP A 279 26.24 12.79 -3.36
C TRP A 279 27.45 13.60 -3.84
N SER A 280 27.56 14.84 -3.38
CA SER A 280 28.83 15.58 -3.42
C SER A 280 29.34 15.88 -2.02
N LEU A 281 30.65 15.80 -1.86
CA LEU A 281 31.37 16.19 -0.65
C LEU A 281 32.27 17.36 -1.03
N ASN A 282 32.01 18.54 -0.47
CA ASN A 282 32.74 19.77 -0.81
C ASN A 282 32.70 20.11 -2.32
N GLY A 283 31.56 19.86 -2.98
CA GLY A 283 31.35 20.20 -4.39
C GLY A 283 31.93 19.21 -5.41
N LYS A 284 32.46 18.07 -4.97
CA LYS A 284 32.93 16.98 -5.85
C LYS A 284 32.00 15.76 -5.77
N PRO A 285 31.69 15.08 -6.89
CA PRO A 285 30.94 13.82 -6.86
C PRO A 285 31.67 12.78 -5.99
N ILE A 286 30.95 12.05 -5.15
CA ILE A 286 31.52 10.98 -4.32
C ILE A 286 31.01 9.60 -4.73
N ARG A 287 31.85 8.57 -4.56
CA ARG A 287 31.46 7.17 -4.80
C ARG A 287 30.66 6.63 -3.62
N TYR A 288 29.85 5.60 -3.82
CA TYR A 288 29.05 5.02 -2.73
C TYR A 288 29.88 4.53 -1.53
N ARG A 289 31.10 4.05 -1.77
CA ARG A 289 32.04 3.70 -0.69
C ARG A 289 32.43 4.92 0.15
N ASP A 290 32.59 6.08 -0.48
CA ASP A 290 32.92 7.31 0.23
C ASP A 290 31.72 7.78 1.10
N VAL A 291 30.48 7.44 0.71
CA VAL A 291 29.26 7.62 1.52
C VAL A 291 29.26 6.71 2.75
N HIS A 292 29.63 5.42 2.58
CA HIS A 292 29.81 4.48 3.68
C HIS A 292 30.80 5.03 4.71
N ASP A 293 31.99 5.42 4.25
CA ASP A 293 33.08 5.90 5.11
C ASP A 293 32.71 7.21 5.82
N TRP A 294 31.82 8.01 5.21
CA TRP A 294 31.24 9.20 5.84
C TRP A 294 30.27 8.88 6.99
N PHE A 295 29.33 7.95 6.79
CA PHE A 295 28.32 7.61 7.80
C PHE A 295 28.84 6.66 8.89
N HIS A 296 29.79 5.80 8.54
CA HIS A 296 30.23 4.68 9.38
C HIS A 296 31.72 4.73 9.75
N GLY A 297 32.51 5.60 9.12
CA GLY A 297 33.92 5.82 9.48
C GLY A 297 34.12 6.90 10.55
N SER A 298 35.35 7.02 11.04
CA SER A 298 35.79 8.00 12.05
C SER A 298 35.70 9.47 11.60
N ALA A 299 35.41 9.73 10.32
CA ALA A 299 35.37 11.07 9.71
C ALA A 299 34.09 11.88 9.97
N ARG A 300 33.14 11.34 10.77
CA ARG A 300 31.82 11.94 11.07
C ARG A 300 31.86 13.38 11.64
N HIS A 301 33.04 13.87 12.05
CA HIS A 301 33.21 15.17 12.71
C HIS A 301 33.95 16.25 11.90
N ALA A 302 34.28 16.02 10.62
CA ALA A 302 35.22 16.87 9.88
C ALA A 302 34.63 18.14 9.19
N GLY A 303 33.48 18.67 9.63
CA GLY A 303 32.93 19.94 9.09
C GLY A 303 32.62 19.96 7.58
N LYS A 304 32.64 18.81 6.89
CA LYS A 304 32.37 18.70 5.45
C LYS A 304 30.86 18.70 5.19
N VAL A 305 30.46 19.30 4.06
CA VAL A 305 29.05 19.48 3.71
C VAL A 305 28.69 18.49 2.59
N LEU A 306 27.78 17.56 2.91
CA LEU A 306 27.21 16.59 1.97
C LEU A 306 25.95 17.20 1.31
N LYS A 307 25.92 17.31 -0.02
CA LYS A 307 24.79 17.86 -0.80
C LYS A 307 24.50 17.02 -2.03
N GLY A 308 23.24 16.96 -2.47
CA GLY A 308 22.88 16.40 -3.78
C GLY A 308 23.53 17.18 -4.93
N TYR A 309 23.93 16.48 -6.00
CA TYR A 309 24.73 17.04 -7.10
C TYR A 309 24.28 16.60 -8.51
N GLN A 310 23.83 17.54 -9.34
CA GLN A 310 23.47 17.32 -10.75
C GLN A 310 24.50 17.91 -11.69
N GLU A 311 24.99 17.13 -12.66
CA GLU A 311 25.83 17.67 -13.74
C GLU A 311 25.00 18.25 -14.90
N HIS A 312 23.90 17.58 -15.28
CA HIS A 312 23.21 17.87 -16.54
C HIS A 312 21.68 17.87 -16.42
N ALA A 313 21.03 18.87 -17.03
CA ALA A 313 19.57 19.06 -16.99
C ALA A 313 18.80 17.96 -17.74
N ARG A 314 19.43 17.29 -18.72
CA ARG A 314 18.90 16.08 -19.38
C ARG A 314 19.72 14.86 -19.00
N GLN A 315 20.16 14.79 -17.75
CA GLN A 315 20.57 13.52 -17.16
C GLN A 315 19.37 12.60 -17.21
N CYS A 316 19.40 11.74 -18.20
CA CYS A 316 18.35 10.82 -18.50
C CYS A 316 18.47 9.65 -17.51
N GLU A 317 17.99 9.85 -16.28
CA GLU A 317 17.27 8.75 -15.64
C GLU A 317 16.06 8.50 -16.53
N ILE A 318 16.24 7.60 -17.47
CA ILE A 318 15.19 7.23 -18.38
C ILE A 318 14.33 6.22 -17.63
N GLY A 319 13.33 6.65 -16.87
CA GLY A 319 12.45 5.78 -16.08
C GLY A 319 13.09 4.52 -15.52
N TRP A 320 13.91 4.60 -14.47
CA TRP A 320 14.57 3.38 -13.95
C TRP A 320 15.45 2.65 -14.99
N GLY A 321 15.96 3.40 -15.97
CA GLY A 321 16.67 2.86 -17.12
C GLY A 321 15.81 1.98 -18.02
N ASN A 322 16.42 0.90 -18.49
CA ASN A 322 15.77 -0.14 -19.27
C ASN A 322 14.68 -0.90 -18.49
N GLY A 323 14.76 -1.00 -17.16
CA GLY A 323 13.75 -1.70 -16.36
C GLY A 323 12.37 -1.06 -16.45
N GLY A 324 12.27 0.24 -16.16
CA GLY A 324 11.03 0.97 -16.31
C GLY A 324 10.62 1.12 -17.77
N ASN A 325 11.57 1.28 -18.71
CA ASN A 325 11.22 1.41 -20.13
C ASN A 325 10.75 0.13 -20.81
N ALA A 326 11.27 -1.04 -20.43
CA ALA A 326 10.72 -2.32 -20.88
C ALA A 326 9.26 -2.47 -20.43
N MET A 327 8.95 -2.01 -19.22
CA MET A 327 7.58 -1.97 -18.72
C MET A 327 6.72 -0.94 -19.48
N VAL A 328 7.21 0.29 -19.76
CA VAL A 328 6.44 1.27 -20.57
C VAL A 328 6.10 0.64 -21.91
N ALA A 329 7.09 0.02 -22.57
CA ALA A 329 6.92 -0.59 -23.88
C ALA A 329 5.82 -1.65 -23.82
N TYR A 330 5.85 -2.52 -22.81
CA TYR A 330 4.79 -3.50 -22.61
C TYR A 330 3.41 -2.86 -22.40
N ALA A 331 3.29 -1.81 -21.58
CA ALA A 331 2.03 -1.08 -21.40
C ALA A 331 1.53 -0.43 -22.70
N HIS A 332 2.44 0.12 -23.50
CA HIS A 332 2.14 0.74 -24.79
C HIS A 332 1.71 -0.30 -25.84
N PHE A 333 2.30 -1.49 -25.84
CA PHE A 333 1.82 -2.60 -26.66
C PHE A 333 0.40 -3.02 -26.29
N LEU A 334 0.09 -3.12 -24.99
CA LEU A 334 -1.27 -3.41 -24.51
C LEU A 334 -2.30 -2.33 -24.87
N CYS A 335 -1.86 -1.11 -25.19
CA CYS A 335 -2.75 -0.04 -25.68
C CYS A 335 -3.21 -0.26 -27.12
N GLU A 336 -2.43 -1.00 -27.93
CA GLU A 336 -2.69 -1.39 -29.34
C GLU A 336 -2.82 -0.23 -30.35
N LYS A 337 -2.82 1.03 -29.88
CA LYS A 337 -2.92 2.20 -30.75
C LYS A 337 -1.61 2.45 -31.51
N PRO A 338 -1.64 2.81 -32.81
CA PRO A 338 -0.44 2.92 -33.64
C PRO A 338 0.66 3.82 -33.08
N TRP A 339 0.30 4.96 -32.48
CA TRP A 339 1.27 5.86 -31.85
C TRP A 339 2.01 5.18 -30.69
N PHE A 340 1.28 4.46 -29.83
CA PHE A 340 1.85 3.78 -28.67
C PHE A 340 2.71 2.59 -29.07
N VAL A 341 2.24 1.78 -30.02
CA VAL A 341 2.99 0.66 -30.59
C VAL A 341 4.32 1.14 -31.19
N ARG A 342 4.32 2.21 -31.99
CA ARG A 342 5.56 2.80 -32.53
C ARG A 342 6.51 3.23 -31.41
N ARG A 343 6.02 3.89 -30.36
CA ARG A 343 6.86 4.26 -29.21
C ARG A 343 7.39 3.05 -28.46
N ALA A 344 6.61 1.98 -28.33
CA ALA A 344 7.04 0.72 -27.72
C ALA A 344 8.21 0.08 -28.48
N HIS A 345 8.13 0.03 -29.82
CA HIS A 345 9.26 -0.40 -30.64
C HIS A 345 10.51 0.45 -30.45
N GLN A 346 10.35 1.79 -30.42
CA GLN A 346 11.49 2.69 -30.22
C GLN A 346 12.20 2.47 -28.88
N MET A 347 11.44 2.17 -27.83
CA MET A 347 12.00 1.85 -26.51
C MET A 347 12.73 0.51 -26.51
N VAL A 348 12.14 -0.54 -27.08
CA VAL A 348 12.78 -1.87 -27.19
C VAL A 348 14.06 -1.78 -28.03
N ASN A 349 14.05 -1.04 -29.14
CA ASN A 349 15.23 -0.82 -29.97
C ASN A 349 16.36 -0.12 -29.20
N ALA A 350 16.05 0.92 -28.41
CA ALA A 350 17.03 1.58 -27.58
C ALA A 350 17.60 0.64 -26.49
N ILE A 351 16.73 -0.14 -25.82
CA ILE A 351 17.16 -1.11 -24.80
C ILE A 351 18.15 -2.13 -25.36
N LEU A 352 17.90 -2.62 -26.57
CA LEU A 352 18.68 -3.71 -27.18
C LEU A 352 19.88 -3.25 -28.03
N GLY A 353 19.89 -1.99 -28.50
CA GLY A 353 20.82 -1.57 -29.56
C GLY A 353 21.41 -0.16 -29.44
N LEU A 354 21.07 0.64 -28.43
CA LEU A 354 21.67 1.96 -28.22
C LEU A 354 23.22 1.86 -28.16
N GLU A 355 23.91 2.75 -28.89
CA GLU A 355 25.38 2.75 -29.01
C GLU A 355 25.96 1.37 -29.42
N GLY A 356 25.23 0.60 -30.24
CA GLY A 356 25.65 -0.69 -30.79
C GLY A 356 25.54 -1.90 -29.84
N ARG A 357 25.36 -1.66 -28.54
CA ARG A 357 25.30 -2.72 -27.51
C ARG A 357 24.01 -2.74 -26.68
N GLY A 358 23.22 -1.66 -26.73
CA GLY A 358 22.10 -1.47 -25.83
C GLY A 358 22.53 -1.31 -24.38
N PHE A 359 21.62 -1.57 -23.46
CA PHE A 359 21.86 -1.44 -22.02
C PHE A 359 22.54 -2.68 -21.42
N GLN A 360 23.08 -3.60 -22.24
CA GLN A 360 23.81 -4.76 -21.73
C GLN A 360 25.32 -4.47 -21.71
N ILE A 361 25.98 -4.88 -20.62
CA ILE A 361 27.44 -4.82 -20.49
C ILE A 361 28.04 -5.94 -21.36
N PRO A 362 28.91 -5.63 -22.34
CA PRO A 362 29.38 -6.63 -23.29
C PRO A 362 30.37 -7.64 -22.67
N ASP A 363 31.21 -7.16 -21.75
CA ASP A 363 32.45 -7.81 -21.35
C ASP A 363 32.87 -7.43 -19.91
N GLY A 364 33.87 -8.15 -19.39
CA GLY A 364 34.38 -7.98 -18.02
C GLY A 364 33.59 -8.70 -16.93
N PRO A 365 33.82 -8.37 -15.65
CA PRO A 365 33.24 -9.08 -14.50
C PRO A 365 31.71 -9.00 -14.38
N LEU A 366 31.08 -8.09 -15.13
CA LEU A 366 29.63 -7.88 -15.20
C LEU A 366 29.06 -8.21 -16.58
N ALA A 367 29.79 -8.94 -17.43
CA ALA A 367 29.34 -9.27 -18.78
C ALA A 367 27.93 -9.92 -18.77
N GLY A 368 27.04 -9.40 -19.60
CA GLY A 368 25.64 -9.83 -19.66
C GLY A 368 24.71 -9.09 -18.70
N ALA A 369 25.21 -8.35 -17.72
CA ALA A 369 24.38 -7.53 -16.84
C ALA A 369 23.75 -6.34 -17.57
N TRP A 370 22.56 -5.97 -17.15
CA TRP A 370 21.83 -4.78 -17.54
C TRP A 370 22.29 -3.58 -16.69
N ILE A 371 22.63 -2.48 -17.35
CA ILE A 371 22.86 -1.18 -16.71
C ILE A 371 21.56 -0.35 -16.75
N ASN A 372 21.28 0.42 -15.71
CA ASN A 372 19.94 0.95 -15.45
C ASN A 372 19.83 2.46 -15.65
N GLY A 373 20.71 3.05 -16.45
CA GLY A 373 20.71 4.48 -16.72
C GLY A 373 21.58 4.84 -17.93
N TYR A 374 21.24 5.95 -18.57
CA TYR A 374 21.98 6.49 -19.69
C TYR A 374 21.90 8.00 -19.68
N ASP A 375 23.02 8.68 -19.50
CA ASP A 375 23.12 10.12 -19.66
C ASP A 375 23.17 10.46 -21.15
N ALA A 376 22.10 11.05 -21.67
CA ALA A 376 22.00 11.41 -23.08
C ALA A 376 22.88 12.60 -23.45
N ASP A 377 23.12 13.53 -22.53
CA ASP A 377 23.96 14.69 -22.76
C ASP A 377 25.44 14.27 -22.77
N ALA A 378 25.85 13.44 -21.80
CA ALA A 378 27.22 12.92 -21.69
C ALA A 378 27.47 11.64 -22.52
N ARG A 379 26.45 11.11 -23.20
CA ARG A 379 26.45 9.85 -23.97
C ARG A 379 27.11 8.68 -23.23
N ARG A 380 26.81 8.52 -21.94
CA ARG A 380 27.40 7.48 -21.09
C ARG A 380 26.35 6.65 -20.37
N PHE A 381 26.63 5.37 -20.21
CA PHE A 381 25.82 4.51 -19.35
C PHE A 381 26.25 4.67 -17.89
N GLN A 382 25.28 4.64 -16.99
CA GLN A 382 25.47 4.83 -15.56
C GLN A 382 24.36 4.13 -14.78
N ASP A 383 24.51 3.99 -13.47
CA ASP A 383 23.36 3.64 -12.63
C ASP A 383 22.37 4.80 -12.54
N HIS A 384 21.18 4.54 -12.01
CA HIS A 384 20.13 5.55 -11.98
C HIS A 384 20.53 6.80 -11.14
N TYR A 385 21.36 6.67 -10.10
CA TYR A 385 21.85 7.81 -9.31
C TYR A 385 23.13 8.48 -9.87
N GLY A 386 23.56 8.14 -11.09
CA GLY A 386 24.77 8.70 -11.70
C GLY A 386 26.07 8.05 -11.20
N GLY A 387 25.99 6.93 -10.49
CA GLY A 387 27.14 6.09 -10.14
C GLY A 387 27.44 5.04 -11.21
N GLN A 388 28.29 4.08 -10.85
CA GLN A 388 28.67 2.95 -11.71
C GLN A 388 28.46 1.63 -10.96
N GLN A 389 27.21 1.22 -10.78
CA GLN A 389 26.85 -0.09 -10.22
C GLN A 389 25.71 -0.72 -11.04
N VAL A 390 25.58 -2.04 -10.97
CA VAL A 390 24.38 -2.75 -11.47
C VAL A 390 23.61 -3.34 -10.30
N PHE A 391 22.29 -3.27 -10.35
CA PHE A 391 21.40 -3.81 -9.31
C PHE A 391 20.77 -5.12 -9.76
N LEU A 392 20.71 -6.11 -8.86
CA LEU A 392 20.20 -7.45 -9.15
C LEU A 392 18.69 -7.48 -9.47
N PRO A 393 17.80 -6.75 -8.75
CA PRO A 393 16.37 -6.71 -9.07
C PRO A 393 16.08 -6.19 -10.48
N ASP A 394 16.80 -5.17 -10.91
CA ASP A 394 16.60 -4.51 -12.21
C ASP A 394 16.85 -5.48 -13.38
N GLN A 395 17.76 -6.45 -13.20
CA GLN A 395 18.01 -7.50 -14.19
C GLN A 395 16.73 -8.28 -14.49
N GLY A 396 16.01 -8.68 -13.45
CA GLY A 396 14.78 -9.44 -13.59
C GLY A 396 13.60 -8.62 -14.08
N ILE A 397 13.54 -7.32 -13.77
CA ILE A 397 12.51 -6.42 -14.31
C ILE A 397 12.63 -6.34 -15.84
N VAL A 398 13.83 -6.08 -16.35
CA VAL A 398 14.11 -5.99 -17.78
C VAL A 398 13.78 -7.32 -18.47
N ASN A 399 14.35 -8.42 -17.97
CA ASN A 399 14.12 -9.75 -18.54
C ASN A 399 12.64 -10.13 -18.54
N PHE A 400 11.92 -9.84 -17.45
CA PHE A 400 10.51 -10.16 -17.34
C PHE A 400 9.69 -9.44 -18.41
N PHE A 401 9.80 -8.12 -18.53
CA PHE A 401 8.96 -7.36 -19.46
C PHE A 401 9.34 -7.55 -20.92
N LEU A 402 10.64 -7.71 -21.25
CA LEU A 402 11.05 -8.09 -22.60
C LEU A 402 10.52 -9.50 -22.96
N THR A 403 10.58 -10.44 -22.03
CA THR A 403 9.99 -11.77 -22.23
C THR A 403 8.49 -11.70 -22.47
N ARG A 404 7.74 -10.87 -21.71
CA ARG A 404 6.30 -10.68 -21.96
C ARG A 404 6.02 -10.12 -23.34
N CYS A 405 6.77 -9.10 -23.77
CA CYS A 405 6.66 -8.53 -25.12
C CYS A 405 6.87 -9.59 -26.20
N TYR A 406 7.86 -10.47 -26.03
CA TYR A 406 8.17 -11.51 -26.98
C TYR A 406 7.15 -12.65 -26.96
N VAL A 407 6.95 -13.31 -25.82
CA VAL A 407 6.12 -14.52 -25.69
C VAL A 407 4.66 -14.26 -26.08
N GLU A 408 4.13 -13.08 -25.74
CA GLU A 408 2.77 -12.67 -26.12
C GLU A 408 2.63 -12.18 -27.57
N GLY A 409 3.74 -12.04 -28.31
CA GLY A 409 3.72 -11.67 -29.72
C GLY A 409 3.67 -10.18 -30.02
N HIS A 410 3.90 -9.31 -29.03
CA HIS A 410 3.93 -7.86 -29.24
C HIS A 410 5.20 -7.39 -29.96
N HIS A 411 6.34 -8.05 -29.71
CA HIS A 411 7.61 -7.75 -30.37
C HIS A 411 8.48 -9.02 -30.51
N ARG A 412 8.72 -9.48 -31.74
CA ARG A 412 9.47 -10.72 -32.03
C ARG A 412 10.93 -10.49 -32.39
N ASP A 413 11.59 -9.53 -31.75
CA ASP A 413 13.01 -9.28 -32.03
C ASP A 413 13.87 -10.42 -31.46
N PRO A 414 14.68 -11.12 -32.28
CA PRO A 414 15.50 -12.22 -31.81
C PRO A 414 16.57 -11.78 -30.78
N ARG A 415 16.98 -10.50 -30.79
CA ARG A 415 17.89 -9.94 -29.78
C ARG A 415 17.30 -10.04 -28.38
N ILE A 416 15.97 -10.06 -28.22
CA ILE A 416 15.36 -10.28 -26.90
C ILE A 416 15.77 -11.65 -26.34
N VAL A 417 15.68 -12.70 -27.15
CA VAL A 417 16.05 -14.06 -26.74
C VAL A 417 17.52 -14.10 -26.37
N GLU A 418 18.37 -13.60 -27.26
CA GLU A 418 19.84 -13.55 -27.07
C GLU A 418 20.24 -12.80 -25.80
N ARG A 419 19.70 -11.58 -25.60
CA ARG A 419 20.09 -10.73 -24.47
C ARG A 419 19.62 -11.28 -23.14
N VAL A 420 18.39 -11.81 -23.08
CA VAL A 420 17.84 -12.43 -21.86
C VAL A 420 18.62 -13.69 -21.48
N THR A 421 18.92 -14.57 -22.43
CA THR A 421 19.73 -15.76 -22.14
C THR A 421 21.16 -15.39 -21.77
N THR A 422 21.76 -14.39 -22.43
CA THR A 422 23.10 -13.90 -22.09
C THR A 422 23.16 -13.37 -20.66
N ASN A 423 22.14 -12.64 -20.21
CA ASN A 423 22.06 -12.19 -18.82
C ASN A 423 21.99 -13.36 -17.83
N CYS A 424 21.23 -14.41 -18.15
CA CYS A 424 21.13 -15.60 -17.30
C CYS A 424 22.46 -16.37 -17.26
N ASP A 425 23.01 -16.69 -18.43
CA ASP A 425 24.15 -17.58 -18.61
C ASP A 425 25.49 -16.95 -18.19
N ARG A 426 25.68 -15.65 -18.46
CA ARG A 426 26.96 -14.97 -18.18
C ARG A 426 26.98 -14.23 -16.85
N PHE A 427 25.88 -13.59 -16.48
CA PHE A 427 25.83 -12.79 -15.26
C PHE A 427 25.18 -13.54 -14.10
N LEU A 428 23.91 -13.93 -14.20
CA LEU A 428 23.16 -14.48 -13.07
C LEU A 428 23.72 -15.82 -12.56
N ASP A 429 24.18 -16.70 -13.45
CA ASP A 429 24.83 -17.97 -13.08
C ASP A 429 26.14 -17.75 -12.29
N SER A 430 26.85 -16.65 -12.57
CA SER A 430 28.10 -16.31 -11.88
C SER A 430 27.89 -15.79 -10.46
N VAL A 431 26.70 -15.28 -10.12
CA VAL A 431 26.46 -14.61 -8.83
C VAL A 431 26.63 -15.59 -7.67
N GLU A 432 25.90 -16.71 -7.70
CA GLU A 432 25.96 -17.68 -6.61
C GLU A 432 27.33 -18.36 -6.52
N SER A 433 27.94 -18.69 -7.66
CA SER A 433 29.27 -19.32 -7.67
C SER A 433 30.37 -18.40 -7.15
N ARG A 434 30.28 -17.09 -7.41
CA ARG A 434 31.25 -16.09 -6.96
C ARG A 434 31.08 -15.71 -5.49
N TYR A 435 29.85 -15.62 -5.00
CA TYR A 435 29.56 -15.07 -3.67
C TYR A 435 29.06 -16.09 -2.65
N GLY A 436 28.51 -17.22 -3.10
CA GLY A 436 27.80 -18.17 -2.23
C GLY A 436 26.44 -17.65 -1.75
N PHE A 437 25.99 -16.49 -2.23
CA PHE A 437 24.73 -15.83 -1.90
C PHE A 437 24.35 -14.82 -3.01
N TYR A 438 23.27 -14.05 -2.85
CA TYR A 438 22.78 -13.10 -3.87
C TYR A 438 22.85 -11.63 -3.40
N PRO A 439 24.00 -10.93 -3.61
CA PRO A 439 24.11 -9.50 -3.36
C PRO A 439 23.11 -8.69 -4.20
N ASN A 440 22.66 -7.55 -3.66
CA ASN A 440 21.67 -6.70 -4.34
C ASN A 440 22.29 -5.73 -5.37
N ALA A 441 23.59 -5.44 -5.28
CA ALA A 441 24.29 -4.62 -6.27
C ALA A 441 25.75 -5.05 -6.44
N PHE A 442 26.34 -4.64 -7.56
CA PHE A 442 27.71 -4.96 -7.94
C PHE A 442 28.41 -3.73 -8.52
N GLY A 443 29.64 -3.46 -8.07
CA GLY A 443 30.52 -2.45 -8.66
C GLY A 443 31.10 -2.90 -10.01
N PRO A 444 31.79 -2.04 -10.75
CA PRO A 444 32.26 -2.31 -12.12
C PRO A 444 33.29 -3.45 -12.21
N ASP A 445 34.09 -3.63 -11.17
CA ASP A 445 35.02 -4.76 -10.98
C ASP A 445 34.30 -6.06 -10.56
N GLY A 446 32.98 -6.00 -10.50
CA GLY A 446 32.09 -7.04 -10.06
C GLY A 446 31.99 -7.17 -8.54
N SER A 447 32.76 -6.42 -7.74
CA SER A 447 32.72 -6.48 -6.27
C SER A 447 31.33 -6.18 -5.71
N ILE A 448 31.05 -6.62 -4.48
CA ILE A 448 29.78 -6.33 -3.81
C ILE A 448 29.58 -4.82 -3.72
N GLY A 449 28.47 -4.35 -4.27
CA GLY A 449 28.07 -2.96 -4.28
C GLY A 449 27.44 -2.48 -2.98
N TYR A 450 26.98 -1.24 -3.02
CA TYR A 450 26.42 -0.52 -1.88
C TYR A 450 25.05 0.04 -2.21
N SER A 451 24.25 0.23 -1.18
CA SER A 451 23.05 1.05 -1.23
C SER A 451 23.40 2.52 -1.40
N ARG A 452 22.38 3.32 -1.74
CA ARG A 452 22.49 4.79 -1.81
C ARG A 452 22.83 5.46 -0.47
N GLU A 453 22.65 4.74 0.63
CA GLU A 453 23.00 5.18 1.99
C GLU A 453 24.42 4.73 2.38
N GLY A 454 25.15 4.06 1.48
CA GLY A 454 26.48 3.52 1.76
C GLY A 454 26.45 2.17 2.47
N VAL A 455 25.31 1.49 2.56
CA VAL A 455 25.24 0.17 3.20
C VAL A 455 25.70 -0.90 2.20
N ARG A 456 26.73 -1.67 2.55
CA ARG A 456 27.25 -2.74 1.68
C ARG A 456 26.26 -3.90 1.57
N TYR A 457 26.09 -4.48 0.37
CA TYR A 457 25.15 -5.58 0.12
C TYR A 457 25.76 -6.98 0.32
N ASP A 458 26.28 -7.25 1.51
CA ASP A 458 26.92 -8.54 1.84
C ASP A 458 25.93 -9.59 2.38
N TRP A 459 24.67 -9.55 1.94
CA TRP A 459 23.63 -10.53 2.29
C TRP A 459 22.65 -10.82 1.14
N THR A 460 21.97 -11.97 1.21
CA THR A 460 20.87 -12.34 0.31
C THR A 460 19.61 -11.53 0.60
N ASN A 461 18.90 -11.13 -0.46
CA ASN A 461 17.63 -10.44 -0.35
C ASN A 461 16.50 -11.11 -1.17
N ALA A 462 15.32 -11.30 -0.58
CA ALA A 462 14.23 -12.05 -1.20
C ALA A 462 13.74 -11.47 -2.54
N PRO A 463 13.52 -10.15 -2.71
CA PRO A 463 13.15 -9.58 -4.01
C PRO A 463 14.20 -9.81 -5.09
N ALA A 464 15.49 -9.75 -4.74
CA ALA A 464 16.58 -9.99 -5.68
C ALA A 464 16.54 -11.44 -6.18
N VAL A 465 16.42 -12.40 -5.27
CA VAL A 465 16.25 -13.82 -5.60
C VAL A 465 14.99 -14.06 -6.45
N ALA A 466 13.87 -13.41 -6.13
CA ALA A 466 12.63 -13.55 -6.88
C ALA A 466 12.75 -13.05 -8.33
N TYR A 467 13.49 -11.96 -8.56
CA TYR A 467 13.77 -11.44 -9.90
C TYR A 467 14.80 -12.26 -10.67
N THR A 468 15.80 -12.82 -9.99
CA THR A 468 16.70 -13.81 -10.58
C THR A 468 15.91 -15.05 -11.01
N MET A 469 15.05 -15.58 -10.13
CA MET A 469 14.17 -16.72 -10.43
C MET A 469 13.30 -16.47 -11.66
N VAL A 470 12.66 -15.30 -11.75
CA VAL A 470 11.78 -14.98 -12.89
C VAL A 470 12.55 -14.77 -14.20
N SER A 471 13.83 -14.38 -14.13
CA SER A 471 14.70 -14.27 -15.31
C SER A 471 14.92 -15.63 -15.96
N TYR A 472 15.28 -16.65 -15.17
CA TYR A 472 15.40 -18.02 -15.65
C TYR A 472 14.06 -18.58 -16.14
N LEU A 473 12.96 -18.29 -15.45
CA LEU A 473 11.63 -18.64 -15.95
C LEU A 473 11.36 -18.01 -17.33
N GLY A 474 11.76 -16.76 -17.53
CA GLY A 474 11.64 -16.07 -18.80
C GLY A 474 12.50 -16.70 -19.89
N ALA A 475 13.76 -17.00 -19.59
CA ALA A 475 14.66 -17.72 -20.51
C ALA A 475 14.11 -19.10 -20.91
N TYR A 476 13.49 -19.83 -19.97
CA TYR A 476 12.75 -21.06 -20.26
C TYR A 476 11.57 -20.80 -21.22
N GLN A 477 10.76 -19.76 -20.99
CA GLN A 477 9.61 -19.45 -21.85
C GLN A 477 10.03 -19.08 -23.28
N LEU A 478 11.19 -18.44 -23.44
CA LEU A 478 11.75 -18.04 -24.73
C LEU A 478 12.39 -19.21 -25.48
N THR A 479 13.11 -20.09 -24.79
CA THR A 479 13.97 -21.13 -25.42
C THR A 479 13.47 -22.56 -25.27
N ARG A 480 12.56 -22.80 -24.32
CA ARG A 480 12.10 -24.13 -23.87
C ARG A 480 13.19 -25.05 -23.32
N ARG A 481 14.39 -24.54 -23.04
CA ARG A 481 15.48 -25.30 -22.41
C ARG A 481 15.16 -25.59 -20.94
N LYS A 482 15.02 -26.87 -20.60
CA LYS A 482 14.61 -27.31 -19.26
C LYS A 482 15.57 -26.85 -18.15
N THR A 483 16.86 -26.73 -18.44
CA THR A 483 17.89 -26.26 -17.49
C THR A 483 17.53 -24.92 -16.84
N TYR A 484 16.91 -23.99 -17.57
CA TYR A 484 16.44 -22.72 -17.01
C TYR A 484 15.27 -22.90 -16.04
N LEU A 485 14.32 -23.77 -16.36
CA LEU A 485 13.22 -24.07 -15.45
C LEU A 485 13.74 -24.73 -14.17
N ASP A 486 14.68 -25.67 -14.31
CA ASP A 486 15.31 -26.36 -13.18
C ASP A 486 16.05 -25.35 -12.27
N ARG A 487 16.74 -24.36 -12.86
CA ARG A 487 17.40 -23.27 -12.12
C ARG A 487 16.42 -22.34 -11.40
N ALA A 488 15.31 -21.97 -12.05
CA ALA A 488 14.25 -21.19 -11.40
C ALA A 488 13.65 -21.95 -10.19
N GLU A 489 13.47 -23.26 -10.30
CA GLU A 489 12.95 -24.09 -9.21
C GLU A 489 13.93 -24.27 -8.05
N ASP A 490 15.22 -24.37 -8.34
CA ASP A 490 16.27 -24.37 -7.32
C ASP A 490 16.29 -23.06 -6.53
N LEU A 491 16.25 -21.91 -7.22
CA LEU A 491 16.17 -20.58 -6.60
C LEU A 491 14.94 -20.43 -5.69
N LEU A 492 13.79 -20.92 -6.13
CA LEU A 492 12.55 -20.90 -5.35
C LEU A 492 12.71 -21.66 -4.03
N ALA A 493 13.25 -22.89 -4.09
CA ALA A 493 13.34 -23.81 -2.96
C ALA A 493 14.47 -23.46 -2.00
N ARG A 494 15.66 -23.23 -2.55
CA ARG A 494 16.92 -23.09 -1.79
C ARG A 494 17.12 -21.69 -1.24
N TRP A 495 16.62 -20.67 -1.93
CA TRP A 495 16.88 -19.27 -1.59
C TRP A 495 15.62 -18.49 -1.24
N LEU A 496 14.62 -18.43 -2.14
CA LEU A 496 13.47 -17.53 -1.95
C LEU A 496 12.58 -17.95 -0.77
N ALA A 497 12.23 -19.23 -0.67
CA ALA A 497 11.36 -19.71 0.39
C ALA A 497 11.97 -19.55 1.80
N PRO A 498 13.26 -19.87 2.03
CA PRO A 498 13.93 -19.57 3.30
C PRO A 498 13.94 -18.09 3.67
N GLU A 499 14.24 -17.19 2.74
CA GLU A 499 14.27 -15.74 3.01
C GLU A 499 12.89 -15.20 3.39
N ILE A 500 11.82 -15.65 2.72
CA ILE A 500 10.44 -15.30 3.07
C ILE A 500 10.06 -15.86 4.44
N ALA A 501 10.47 -17.10 4.76
CA ALA A 501 10.22 -17.71 6.07
C ALA A 501 10.95 -16.96 7.21
N ALA A 502 12.13 -16.39 6.92
CA ALA A 502 12.89 -15.54 7.85
C ALA A 502 12.37 -14.08 7.93
N HIS A 503 11.26 -13.76 7.24
CA HIS A 503 10.71 -12.41 7.13
C HIS A 503 11.67 -11.36 6.55
N ARG A 504 12.57 -11.77 5.64
CA ARG A 504 13.55 -10.88 5.00
C ARG A 504 12.97 -10.31 3.71
N PHE A 505 12.11 -9.32 3.86
CA PHE A 505 11.39 -8.65 2.77
C PHE A 505 12.03 -7.34 2.30
N GLY A 506 13.24 -7.01 2.77
CA GLY A 506 13.93 -5.76 2.46
C GLY A 506 13.94 -5.45 0.97
N PHE A 507 13.71 -4.20 0.58
CA PHE A 507 13.87 -3.74 -0.79
C PHE A 507 14.90 -2.63 -0.76
N LEU A 508 16.16 -3.06 -0.83
CA LEU A 508 17.26 -2.34 -0.20
C LEU A 508 17.71 -1.08 -0.93
N GLU A 509 17.11 -0.76 -2.07
CA GLU A 509 17.24 0.56 -2.68
C GLU A 509 16.69 1.68 -1.77
N TYR A 510 15.73 1.35 -0.90
CA TYR A 510 15.06 2.28 0.01
C TYR A 510 15.03 1.83 1.48
N ASP A 511 15.16 0.52 1.74
CA ASP A 511 14.97 0.00 3.09
C ASP A 511 15.71 -1.32 3.38
N HIS A 512 16.68 -1.24 4.29
CA HIS A 512 17.46 -2.36 4.82
C HIS A 512 16.80 -3.15 5.97
N ALA A 513 15.76 -2.58 6.59
CA ALA A 513 15.06 -3.12 7.74
C ALA A 513 13.77 -3.89 7.39
N GLY A 514 13.34 -3.87 6.12
CA GLY A 514 12.18 -4.64 5.66
C GLY A 514 10.82 -3.99 5.98
N TRP A 515 10.80 -2.66 6.08
CA TRP A 515 9.59 -1.85 6.28
C TRP A 515 9.12 -1.17 4.99
N ASP A 516 9.60 -1.65 3.85
CA ASP A 516 9.18 -1.25 2.51
C ASP A 516 8.26 -2.32 1.89
N SER A 517 7.11 -1.86 1.43
CA SER A 517 6.10 -2.67 0.74
C SER A 517 6.41 -2.98 -0.72
N SER A 518 7.39 -2.32 -1.35
CA SER A 518 7.74 -2.51 -2.76
C SER A 518 8.31 -3.90 -3.06
N GLY A 519 9.20 -4.40 -2.20
CA GLY A 519 9.77 -5.75 -2.28
C GLY A 519 8.71 -6.85 -2.29
N PRO A 520 7.78 -6.85 -1.32
CA PRO A 520 6.64 -7.77 -1.34
C PRO A 520 5.79 -7.68 -2.61
N ALA A 521 5.52 -6.47 -3.11
CA ALA A 521 4.75 -6.29 -4.34
C ALA A 521 5.47 -6.86 -5.58
N ALA A 522 6.78 -6.62 -5.69
CA ALA A 522 7.66 -7.22 -6.69
C ALA A 522 7.65 -8.75 -6.64
N MET A 523 7.76 -9.34 -5.45
CA MET A 523 7.72 -10.79 -5.27
C MET A 523 6.38 -11.40 -5.71
N LEU A 524 5.25 -10.72 -5.51
CA LEU A 524 3.96 -11.19 -6.02
C LEU A 524 3.92 -11.26 -7.56
N ILE A 525 4.66 -10.39 -8.25
CA ILE A 525 4.79 -10.46 -9.71
C ILE A 525 5.53 -11.74 -10.10
N CYS A 526 6.70 -11.97 -9.52
CA CYS A 526 7.55 -13.13 -9.84
C CYS A 526 6.87 -14.46 -9.48
N LEU A 527 6.28 -14.57 -8.28
CA LEU A 527 5.54 -15.74 -7.85
C LEU A 527 4.29 -15.96 -8.70
N GLY A 528 3.63 -14.87 -9.11
CA GLY A 528 2.52 -14.88 -10.06
C GLY A 528 2.88 -15.53 -11.39
N ALA A 529 4.00 -15.10 -11.97
CA ALA A 529 4.53 -15.64 -13.22
C ALA A 529 4.85 -17.14 -13.09
N TYR A 530 5.55 -17.53 -12.02
CA TYR A 530 5.89 -18.93 -11.74
C TYR A 530 4.64 -19.80 -11.59
N LEU A 531 3.65 -19.37 -10.80
CA LEU A 531 2.42 -20.13 -10.58
C LEU A 531 1.58 -20.34 -11.85
N ARG A 532 1.70 -19.42 -12.81
CA ARG A 532 1.00 -19.48 -14.09
C ARG A 532 1.73 -20.28 -15.16
N GLU A 533 3.01 -20.59 -14.99
CA GLU A 533 3.75 -21.46 -15.90
C GLU A 533 3.21 -22.89 -15.80
N PRO A 534 2.69 -23.50 -16.90
CA PRO A 534 2.21 -24.87 -16.87
C PRO A 534 3.27 -25.88 -16.45
N ALA A 535 4.51 -25.71 -16.91
CA ALA A 535 5.61 -26.65 -16.67
C ALA A 535 6.19 -26.59 -15.23
N ALA A 536 5.86 -25.57 -14.44
CA ALA A 536 6.34 -25.42 -13.07
C ALA A 536 5.80 -26.52 -12.13
N ARG A 537 6.70 -27.17 -11.39
CA ARG A 537 6.44 -28.35 -10.54
C ARG A 537 6.24 -27.99 -9.08
N GLN A 538 6.93 -26.98 -8.56
CA GLN A 538 6.86 -26.60 -7.13
C GLN A 538 5.69 -25.65 -6.78
N LYS A 539 4.55 -25.81 -7.44
CA LYS A 539 3.35 -24.96 -7.21
C LYS A 539 2.87 -24.96 -5.75
N PRO A 540 2.90 -26.07 -4.99
CA PRO A 540 2.50 -26.05 -3.58
C PRO A 540 3.38 -25.12 -2.72
N LEU A 541 4.70 -25.17 -2.91
CA LEU A 541 5.64 -24.28 -2.22
C LEU A 541 5.39 -22.82 -2.60
N ALA A 542 5.34 -22.54 -3.90
CA ALA A 542 5.10 -21.18 -4.41
C ALA A 542 3.79 -20.59 -3.88
N ARG A 543 2.69 -21.37 -3.82
CA ARG A 543 1.41 -20.91 -3.25
C ARG A 543 1.51 -20.55 -1.77
N ARG A 544 2.27 -21.32 -1.00
CA ARG A 544 2.45 -21.07 0.44
C ARG A 544 3.16 -19.74 0.68
N ILE A 545 4.30 -19.54 0.02
CA ILE A 545 5.12 -18.33 0.20
C ILE A 545 4.46 -17.10 -0.44
N GLU A 546 3.73 -17.26 -1.55
CA GLU A 546 2.91 -16.19 -2.14
C GLU A 546 1.83 -15.69 -1.17
N GLY A 547 1.20 -16.58 -0.41
CA GLY A 547 0.27 -16.20 0.66
C GLY A 547 0.93 -15.37 1.75
N GLN A 548 2.14 -15.74 2.18
CA GLN A 548 2.93 -15.00 3.18
C GLN A 548 3.33 -13.61 2.67
N VAL A 549 3.79 -13.52 1.42
CA VAL A 549 4.14 -12.25 0.76
C VAL A 549 2.92 -11.36 0.65
N PHE A 550 1.76 -11.89 0.26
CA PHE A 550 0.52 -11.12 0.18
C PHE A 550 0.09 -10.58 1.55
N ASP A 551 0.12 -11.42 2.59
CA ASP A 551 -0.22 -10.99 3.96
C ASP A 551 0.72 -9.92 4.49
N HIS A 552 2.01 -10.01 4.14
CA HIS A 552 3.00 -9.01 4.48
C HIS A 552 2.81 -7.71 3.69
N LEU A 553 2.52 -7.76 2.38
CA LEU A 553 2.15 -6.56 1.61
C LEU A 553 0.91 -5.88 2.19
N MET A 554 -0.14 -6.65 2.50
CA MET A 554 -1.34 -6.14 3.14
C MET A 554 -1.07 -5.55 4.53
N SER A 555 0.08 -5.87 5.14
CA SER A 555 0.50 -5.22 6.37
C SER A 555 0.89 -3.74 6.14
N PHE A 556 1.32 -3.35 4.96
CA PHE A 556 1.62 -1.94 4.71
C PHE A 556 0.39 -1.10 4.36
N ARG A 557 -0.78 -1.73 4.21
CA ARG A 557 -2.01 -1.05 3.80
C ARG A 557 -2.70 -0.39 4.99
N HIS A 558 -2.99 0.90 4.86
CA HIS A 558 -3.91 1.61 5.74
C HIS A 558 -5.25 1.82 5.02
N GLU A 559 -6.37 1.74 5.75
CA GLU A 559 -7.71 1.75 5.13
C GLU A 559 -8.71 2.69 5.80
N HIS A 560 -8.31 3.36 6.87
CA HIS A 560 -9.21 4.16 7.70
C HIS A 560 -9.11 5.65 7.38
N ASP A 561 -9.89 6.06 6.39
CA ASP A 561 -10.27 7.46 6.22
C ASP A 561 -11.77 7.46 5.96
N TYR A 562 -12.55 7.69 7.01
CA TYR A 562 -14.00 7.46 7.04
C TYR A 562 -14.79 8.32 6.04
N PHE A 563 -14.21 9.42 5.53
CA PHE A 563 -14.98 10.45 4.85
C PHE A 563 -14.48 10.84 3.47
N LEU A 564 -13.40 10.21 2.99
CA LEU A 564 -12.87 10.46 1.67
C LEU A 564 -13.88 10.32 0.52
N GLY A 565 -14.85 9.41 0.65
CA GLY A 565 -15.97 9.28 -0.31
C GLY A 565 -16.86 10.53 -0.33
N ALA A 566 -17.20 11.07 0.84
CA ALA A 566 -18.08 12.23 1.02
C ALA A 566 -17.43 13.56 0.59
N HIS A 567 -16.09 13.61 0.46
CA HIS A 567 -15.36 14.85 0.14
C HIS A 567 -14.59 14.78 -1.17
N SER A 568 -14.67 13.66 -1.91
CA SER A 568 -14.03 13.53 -3.21
C SER A 568 -14.40 14.67 -4.17
N HIS A 569 -15.58 15.28 -4.03
CA HIS A 569 -16.06 16.38 -4.85
C HIS A 569 -15.50 17.78 -4.49
N ASN A 570 -14.81 17.95 -3.37
CA ASN A 570 -14.34 19.27 -2.93
C ASN A 570 -13.05 19.68 -3.67
N THR A 571 -13.14 20.61 -4.61
CA THR A 571 -12.00 21.09 -5.41
C THR A 571 -11.15 22.16 -4.72
N ASP A 572 -11.64 22.75 -3.62
CA ASP A 572 -11.03 23.93 -2.99
C ASP A 572 -10.13 23.57 -1.80
N GLY A 573 -10.15 22.30 -1.39
CA GLY A 573 -9.35 21.74 -0.30
C GLY A 573 -7.95 21.29 -0.70
N TRP A 574 -7.19 22.14 -1.39
CA TRP A 574 -5.85 21.93 -2.02
C TRP A 574 -4.71 21.31 -1.17
N GLY A 575 -4.99 20.78 0.02
CA GLY A 575 -4.04 20.03 0.84
C GLY A 575 -4.62 18.82 1.58
N ALA A 576 -5.86 18.41 1.29
CA ALA A 576 -6.50 17.24 1.91
C ALA A 576 -6.08 15.95 1.20
N ILE A 577 -4.81 15.59 1.31
CA ILE A 577 -4.38 14.26 0.89
C ILE A 577 -4.91 13.27 1.92
N PRO A 578 -5.74 12.28 1.55
CA PRO A 578 -5.86 11.05 2.30
C PRO A 578 -4.50 10.35 2.22
N ARG A 579 -3.49 10.77 2.99
CA ARG A 579 -2.10 10.30 2.84
C ARG A 579 -1.99 8.77 2.94
N ASN A 580 -3.01 8.12 3.51
CA ASN A 580 -2.93 6.74 3.92
C ASN A 580 -4.11 5.85 3.45
N ARG A 581 -5.22 6.35 2.86
CA ARG A 581 -6.35 5.45 2.51
C ARG A 581 -6.04 4.62 1.28
N PHE A 582 -5.94 3.31 1.44
CA PHE A 582 -5.62 2.31 0.41
C PHE A 582 -4.20 2.39 -0.20
N GLY A 583 -3.36 3.29 0.30
CA GLY A 583 -1.95 3.35 -0.04
C GLY A 583 -1.16 2.28 0.72
N PHE A 584 -0.03 1.86 0.17
CA PHE A 584 0.96 1.06 0.90
C PHE A 584 2.03 2.00 1.43
N LEU A 585 2.36 1.87 2.71
CA LEU A 585 3.50 2.60 3.29
C LEU A 585 4.79 2.08 2.64
N HIS A 586 5.64 3.01 2.24
CA HIS A 586 6.91 2.73 1.58
C HIS A 586 8.05 3.19 2.50
N GLY A 587 9.08 2.36 2.66
CA GLY A 587 10.31 2.73 3.38
C GLY A 587 11.04 3.80 2.58
N PHE A 588 11.64 4.81 3.19
CA PHE A 588 12.24 5.90 2.42
C PHE A 588 13.70 6.07 2.72
N THR A 589 14.45 6.47 1.71
CA THR A 589 15.80 6.98 1.96
C THR A 589 15.70 8.26 2.81
N PRO A 590 16.42 8.39 3.95
CA PRO A 590 16.55 9.64 4.67
C PRO A 590 16.87 10.79 3.70
N GLY A 591 16.06 11.85 3.73
CA GLY A 591 16.20 13.01 2.82
C GLY A 591 15.36 12.94 1.53
N SER A 592 14.75 11.81 1.19
CA SER A 592 13.76 11.76 0.10
C SER A 592 12.43 12.38 0.52
N SER A 593 11.93 13.36 -0.25
CA SER A 593 10.59 13.92 -0.02
C SER A 593 9.46 12.94 -0.37
N GLN A 594 9.76 11.80 -0.99
CA GLN A 594 8.77 10.77 -1.36
C GLN A 594 8.17 10.09 -0.12
N GLY A 595 9.00 9.81 0.89
CA GLY A 595 8.56 9.19 2.15
C GLY A 595 7.72 10.11 3.03
N ALA A 596 8.06 11.41 3.06
CA ALA A 596 7.37 12.40 3.88
C ALA A 596 5.92 12.67 3.44
N ILE A 597 5.60 12.37 2.18
CA ILE A 597 4.31 12.69 1.55
C ILE A 597 3.56 11.41 1.12
N CYS A 598 4.09 10.21 1.42
CA CYS A 598 3.55 8.93 0.95
C CYS A 598 3.43 8.86 -0.59
N LEU A 599 4.38 9.47 -1.31
CA LEU A 599 4.33 9.68 -2.76
C LEU A 599 5.01 8.58 -3.59
N HIS A 600 5.47 7.49 -2.98
CA HIS A 600 6.05 6.43 -3.78
C HIS A 600 4.95 5.60 -4.45
N LEU A 601 4.72 5.88 -5.73
CA LEU A 601 3.56 5.43 -6.48
C LEU A 601 4.02 4.48 -7.58
N ARG A 602 4.17 3.22 -7.17
CA ARG A 602 4.87 2.17 -7.89
C ARG A 602 3.95 1.22 -8.66
N TYR A 603 4.48 0.62 -9.72
CA TYR A 603 3.75 -0.32 -10.58
C TYR A 603 3.61 -1.71 -9.95
N GLU A 604 4.58 -2.05 -9.12
CA GLU A 604 4.73 -3.33 -8.44
C GLU A 604 3.46 -3.65 -7.65
N TYR A 605 2.85 -2.64 -7.04
CA TYR A 605 1.61 -2.79 -6.28
C TYR A 605 0.42 -3.21 -7.13
N ALA A 606 0.06 -2.44 -8.15
CA ALA A 606 -1.11 -2.77 -8.97
C ALA A 606 -0.91 -4.09 -9.72
N TYR A 607 0.29 -4.28 -10.29
CA TYR A 607 0.57 -5.49 -11.07
C TYR A 607 0.77 -6.72 -10.17
N GLY A 608 1.44 -6.59 -9.02
CA GLY A 608 1.57 -7.64 -8.02
C GLY A 608 0.23 -8.06 -7.43
N LEU A 609 -0.65 -7.11 -7.10
CA LEU A 609 -2.01 -7.40 -6.66
C LEU A 609 -2.84 -8.07 -7.77
N LEU A 610 -2.67 -7.65 -9.02
CA LEU A 610 -3.27 -8.34 -10.16
C LEU A 610 -2.78 -9.78 -10.25
N GLN A 611 -1.46 -10.03 -10.21
CA GLN A 611 -0.92 -11.39 -10.24
C GLN A 611 -1.41 -12.24 -9.05
N ALA A 612 -1.44 -11.69 -7.84
CA ALA A 612 -2.00 -12.35 -6.66
C ALA A 612 -3.48 -12.71 -6.85
N TYR A 613 -4.25 -11.83 -7.48
CA TYR A 613 -5.65 -12.11 -7.81
C TYR A 613 -5.77 -13.19 -8.90
N LEU A 614 -4.97 -13.13 -9.97
CA LEU A 614 -4.98 -14.11 -11.07
C LEU A 614 -4.62 -15.53 -10.59
N THR A 615 -3.69 -15.66 -9.65
CA THR A 615 -3.29 -16.97 -9.10
C THR A 615 -4.26 -17.50 -8.05
N ARG A 616 -4.90 -16.61 -7.28
CA ARG A 616 -5.88 -16.97 -6.25
C ARG A 616 -7.01 -15.93 -6.17
N PRO A 617 -8.10 -16.10 -6.93
CA PRO A 617 -9.12 -15.08 -7.05
C PRO A 617 -10.08 -15.10 -5.84
N THR A 618 -9.68 -14.41 -4.78
CA THR A 618 -10.48 -14.18 -3.57
C THR A 618 -11.05 -12.77 -3.57
N ALA A 619 -12.14 -12.57 -2.83
CA ALA A 619 -12.73 -11.24 -2.67
C ALA A 619 -11.74 -10.24 -2.05
N GLU A 620 -10.93 -10.66 -1.06
CA GLU A 620 -9.91 -9.82 -0.42
C GLU A 620 -8.85 -9.34 -1.42
N ARG A 621 -8.36 -10.22 -2.29
CA ARG A 621 -7.35 -9.88 -3.30
C ARG A 621 -7.91 -8.96 -4.38
N TYR A 622 -9.15 -9.21 -4.79
CA TYR A 622 -9.86 -8.34 -5.72
C TYR A 622 -10.09 -6.96 -5.11
N GLU A 623 -10.58 -6.91 -3.86
CA GLU A 623 -10.78 -5.68 -3.10
C GLU A 623 -9.46 -4.91 -2.95
N ALA A 624 -8.36 -5.58 -2.61
CA ALA A 624 -7.05 -4.94 -2.51
C ALA A 624 -6.59 -4.32 -3.84
N LEU A 625 -6.70 -5.07 -4.94
CA LEU A 625 -6.40 -4.56 -6.28
C LEU A 625 -7.27 -3.36 -6.62
N MET A 626 -8.59 -3.49 -6.48
CA MET A 626 -9.51 -2.40 -6.83
C MET A 626 -9.32 -1.20 -5.94
N ASN A 627 -9.16 -1.36 -4.63
CA ASN A 627 -8.95 -0.24 -3.73
C ASN A 627 -7.62 0.48 -4.02
N TYR A 628 -6.57 -0.24 -4.40
CA TYR A 628 -5.33 0.38 -4.87
C TYR A 628 -5.55 1.16 -6.17
N LEU A 629 -6.26 0.61 -7.15
CA LEU A 629 -6.60 1.34 -8.38
C LEU A 629 -7.55 2.52 -8.13
N ASN A 630 -8.42 2.38 -7.14
CA ASN A 630 -9.38 3.39 -6.71
C ASN A 630 -8.64 4.57 -6.06
N LEU A 631 -7.64 4.33 -5.21
CA LEU A 631 -6.76 5.40 -4.72
C LEU A 631 -6.21 6.28 -5.86
N ARG A 632 -5.92 5.67 -7.01
CA ARG A 632 -5.34 6.35 -8.19
C ARG A 632 -6.38 7.05 -9.05
N THR A 633 -7.64 6.61 -9.02
CA THR A 633 -8.72 7.08 -9.90
C THR A 633 -9.79 7.93 -9.20
N TYR A 634 -9.92 7.88 -7.87
CA TYR A 634 -11.02 8.52 -7.10
C TYR A 634 -10.63 9.89 -6.58
N HIS A 635 -9.37 10.06 -6.21
CA HIS A 635 -8.90 11.26 -5.51
C HIS A 635 -8.39 12.32 -6.48
N GLN A 636 -9.03 12.42 -7.66
CA GLN A 636 -8.75 13.51 -8.60
C GLN A 636 -9.30 14.83 -8.06
N PHE A 637 -8.51 15.54 -7.27
CA PHE A 637 -8.53 17.00 -7.37
C PHE A 637 -8.09 17.32 -8.79
N VAL A 638 -8.79 18.24 -9.45
CA VAL A 638 -8.44 18.73 -10.77
C VAL A 638 -8.13 20.20 -10.62
N ASN A 639 -6.85 20.58 -10.72
CA ASN A 639 -6.52 21.97 -10.95
C ASN A 639 -6.80 22.29 -12.41
N ALA A 640 -7.81 23.10 -12.69
CA ALA A 640 -8.01 23.62 -14.04
C ALA A 640 -6.79 24.43 -14.55
N LYS A 641 -5.91 24.90 -13.64
CA LYS A 641 -4.70 25.68 -13.97
C LYS A 641 -3.45 24.82 -14.15
N LEU A 642 -3.46 23.53 -13.81
CA LEU A 642 -2.30 22.67 -14.05
C LEU A 642 -2.34 22.17 -15.50
N PRO A 643 -1.24 22.31 -16.26
CA PRO A 643 -1.21 21.89 -17.66
C PRO A 643 -1.30 20.37 -17.84
N PHE A 644 -0.96 19.59 -16.81
CA PHE A 644 -0.89 18.13 -16.84
C PHE A 644 -1.50 17.51 -15.58
N GLY A 645 -2.71 16.94 -15.70
CA GLY A 645 -3.37 16.23 -14.60
C GLY A 645 -4.23 15.08 -15.12
N PHE A 646 -3.98 13.87 -14.63
CA PHE A 646 -4.85 12.71 -14.83
C PHE A 646 -5.27 12.07 -13.50
N GLY A 647 -5.05 12.77 -12.39
CA GLY A 647 -5.50 12.43 -11.04
C GLY A 647 -4.76 13.22 -9.94
N GLY A 648 -5.35 13.29 -8.73
CA GLY A 648 -4.89 14.22 -7.69
C GLY A 648 -3.59 13.83 -7.03
N ALA A 649 -3.19 12.55 -7.12
CA ALA A 649 -1.86 12.11 -6.72
C ALA A 649 -0.78 12.56 -7.73
N THR A 650 -1.07 12.55 -9.03
CA THR A 650 -0.19 13.09 -10.08
C THR A 650 -0.08 14.61 -9.98
N GLU A 651 -1.20 15.30 -9.70
CA GLU A 651 -1.21 16.76 -9.50
C GLU A 651 -0.43 17.17 -8.24
N HIS A 652 -0.59 16.43 -7.13
CA HIS A 652 0.20 16.67 -5.92
C HIS A 652 1.69 16.38 -6.14
N ILE A 653 2.02 15.33 -6.90
CA ILE A 653 3.40 15.05 -7.33
C ILE A 653 3.96 16.20 -8.18
N ALA A 654 3.19 16.71 -9.14
CA ALA A 654 3.62 17.78 -10.04
C ALA A 654 3.86 19.11 -9.30
N LEU A 655 3.20 19.31 -8.16
CA LEU A 655 3.39 20.45 -7.27
C LEU A 655 4.52 20.27 -6.26
N ALA A 656 5.03 19.04 -6.09
CA ALA A 656 6.12 18.76 -5.17
C ALA A 656 7.48 19.10 -5.82
N PRO A 657 8.43 19.67 -5.06
CA PRO A 657 9.74 20.05 -5.57
C PRO A 657 10.65 18.85 -5.95
N TYR A 658 10.29 17.63 -5.60
CA TYR A 658 11.11 16.44 -5.87
C TYR A 658 10.23 15.19 -5.98
N VAL A 659 10.18 14.57 -7.18
CA VAL A 659 9.57 13.25 -7.41
C VAL A 659 10.35 12.50 -8.50
N GLN A 660 11.04 11.42 -8.12
CA GLN A 660 11.87 10.56 -9.00
C GLN A 660 11.05 9.50 -9.79
N ASP A 661 9.74 9.70 -9.97
CA ASP A 661 8.82 8.60 -10.33
C ASP A 661 7.81 8.93 -11.47
N THR A 662 8.10 9.88 -12.36
CA THR A 662 7.15 10.25 -13.45
C THR A 662 6.84 9.06 -14.35
N THR A 663 7.86 8.24 -14.63
CA THR A 663 7.73 7.01 -15.41
C THR A 663 6.87 6.01 -14.61
N HIS A 664 7.11 5.77 -13.32
CA HIS A 664 6.22 4.93 -12.50
C HIS A 664 4.75 5.39 -12.50
N VAL A 665 4.50 6.70 -12.49
CA VAL A 665 3.18 7.31 -12.62
C VAL A 665 2.57 7.05 -14.01
N LEU A 666 3.37 7.00 -15.09
CA LEU A 666 2.96 6.54 -16.42
C LEU A 666 2.60 5.03 -16.48
N HIS A 667 3.10 4.20 -15.56
CA HIS A 667 3.04 2.73 -15.70
C HIS A 667 2.12 2.03 -14.71
N SER A 668 2.05 2.49 -13.47
CA SER A 668 1.47 1.71 -12.37
C SER A 668 -0.02 1.46 -12.53
N THR A 669 -0.72 2.42 -13.11
CA THR A 669 -2.18 2.45 -13.11
C THR A 669 -2.77 2.16 -14.49
N PRO A 670 -2.19 2.64 -15.61
CA PRO A 670 -2.63 2.27 -16.96
C PRO A 670 -2.38 0.81 -17.29
N LEU A 671 -1.27 0.18 -16.89
CA LEU A 671 -1.04 -1.24 -17.20
C LEU A 671 -2.05 -2.15 -16.51
N ALA A 672 -2.33 -1.92 -15.24
CA ALA A 672 -3.38 -2.63 -14.52
C ALA A 672 -4.79 -2.28 -15.04
N ALA A 673 -5.03 -1.03 -15.46
CA ALA A 673 -6.31 -0.60 -16.04
C ALA A 673 -6.53 -1.08 -17.49
N LEU A 674 -5.47 -1.24 -18.29
CA LEU A 674 -5.46 -1.78 -19.65
C LEU A 674 -5.54 -3.31 -19.62
N ALA A 675 -4.85 -3.94 -18.67
CA ALA A 675 -5.13 -5.31 -18.27
C ALA A 675 -6.64 -5.42 -17.99
N LEU A 676 -7.17 -4.68 -17.02
CA LEU A 676 -8.61 -4.64 -16.71
C LEU A 676 -9.50 -4.11 -17.85
N ARG A 677 -8.98 -3.62 -18.98
CA ARG A 677 -9.79 -3.26 -20.17
C ARG A 677 -10.03 -4.48 -21.05
N ARG A 678 -9.11 -5.44 -21.05
CA ARG A 678 -9.26 -6.75 -21.72
C ARG A 678 -10.18 -7.70 -20.95
N TRP A 679 -10.63 -7.31 -19.76
CA TRP A 679 -11.48 -8.12 -18.88
C TRP A 679 -12.65 -7.28 -18.35
N PRO A 680 -13.87 -7.83 -18.15
CA PRO A 680 -15.02 -7.03 -17.75
C PRO A 680 -14.76 -6.27 -16.43
N ALA A 681 -14.79 -4.93 -16.47
CA ALA A 681 -14.57 -4.01 -15.34
C ALA A 681 -15.78 -3.96 -14.37
N PHE A 682 -16.22 -5.15 -13.94
CA PHE A 682 -17.60 -5.39 -13.54
C PHE A 682 -17.91 -5.19 -12.05
N LEU A 683 -16.92 -5.37 -11.18
CA LEU A 683 -17.17 -5.49 -9.74
C LEU A 683 -17.10 -4.20 -8.96
N SER A 684 -16.67 -3.10 -9.58
CA SER A 684 -16.79 -1.79 -8.97
C SER A 684 -18.26 -1.39 -8.69
N ALA A 685 -19.21 -2.11 -9.27
CA ALA A 685 -20.65 -1.94 -9.07
C ALA A 685 -21.31 -3.09 -8.29
N CYS A 686 -20.54 -4.02 -7.71
CA CYS A 686 -21.06 -5.09 -6.85
C CYS A 686 -21.11 -4.63 -5.39
N THR A 687 -22.30 -4.33 -4.88
CA THR A 687 -22.50 -3.97 -3.46
C THR A 687 -22.72 -5.19 -2.56
N ALA A 688 -22.77 -6.40 -3.13
CA ALA A 688 -22.95 -7.64 -2.39
C ALA A 688 -21.60 -8.34 -2.13
N PRO A 689 -21.30 -8.78 -0.89
CA PRO A 689 -20.02 -9.41 -0.58
C PRO A 689 -19.84 -10.74 -1.34
N ALA A 690 -18.81 -10.81 -2.19
CA ALA A 690 -18.44 -12.03 -2.90
C ALA A 690 -17.72 -13.02 -1.97
N ARG A 691 -18.10 -14.30 -2.04
CA ARG A 691 -17.34 -15.42 -1.45
C ARG A 691 -16.16 -15.81 -2.33
N GLN A 692 -16.35 -15.77 -3.64
CA GLN A 692 -15.35 -16.12 -4.63
C GLN A 692 -15.60 -15.34 -5.91
N VAL A 693 -14.52 -14.99 -6.59
CA VAL A 693 -14.54 -14.48 -7.96
C VAL A 693 -13.67 -15.44 -8.79
N ARG A 694 -14.00 -15.70 -10.05
CA ARG A 694 -13.16 -16.45 -10.98
C ARG A 694 -13.17 -15.74 -12.33
N LEU A 695 -12.02 -15.71 -12.99
CA LEU A 695 -11.93 -15.21 -14.36
C LEU A 695 -12.08 -16.38 -15.33
N THR A 696 -12.85 -16.21 -16.40
CA THR A 696 -12.98 -17.17 -17.51
C THR A 696 -12.80 -16.45 -18.84
N THR A 697 -12.66 -17.20 -19.93
CA THR A 697 -12.60 -16.66 -21.29
C THR A 697 -13.90 -15.96 -21.72
N ALA A 698 -15.03 -16.34 -21.14
CA ALA A 698 -16.35 -15.77 -21.44
C ALA A 698 -16.75 -14.59 -20.53
N GLY A 699 -16.02 -14.32 -19.43
CA GLY A 699 -16.35 -13.25 -18.51
C GLY A 699 -15.86 -13.46 -17.08
N VAL A 700 -16.53 -12.86 -16.11
CA VAL A 700 -16.22 -13.04 -14.68
C VAL A 700 -17.32 -13.85 -14.01
N VAL A 701 -16.93 -14.89 -13.28
CA VAL A 701 -17.84 -15.78 -12.56
C VAL A 701 -17.79 -15.49 -11.05
N PHE A 702 -18.96 -15.37 -10.45
CA PHE A 702 -19.12 -14.97 -9.06
C PHE A 702 -19.76 -16.05 -8.21
N ARG A 703 -19.35 -16.12 -6.94
CA ARG A 703 -20.11 -16.80 -5.88
C ARG A 703 -20.38 -15.78 -4.78
N LEU A 704 -21.62 -15.40 -4.53
CA LEU A 704 -21.97 -14.42 -3.50
C LEU A 704 -22.17 -15.05 -2.13
N ARG A 705 -21.92 -14.28 -1.06
CA ARG A 705 -22.24 -14.65 0.32
C ARG A 705 -23.71 -14.42 0.67
N THR A 706 -24.35 -13.45 0.04
CA THR A 706 -25.75 -13.05 0.29
C THR A 706 -26.54 -12.98 -1.02
N PRO A 707 -27.89 -13.03 -0.97
CA PRO A 707 -28.72 -12.85 -2.15
C PRO A 707 -28.49 -11.46 -2.77
N ALA A 708 -28.44 -11.38 -4.10
CA ALA A 708 -28.26 -10.13 -4.82
C ALA A 708 -29.03 -10.15 -6.14
N LYS A 709 -29.35 -8.97 -6.65
CA LYS A 709 -29.81 -8.75 -8.03
C LYS A 709 -28.64 -8.21 -8.84
N ALA A 710 -28.32 -8.82 -9.97
CA ALA A 710 -27.44 -8.22 -10.96
C ALA A 710 -28.30 -7.39 -11.95
N SER A 711 -27.73 -6.36 -12.57
CA SER A 711 -28.38 -5.53 -13.58
C SER A 711 -27.41 -5.07 -14.65
N VAL A 712 -27.65 -5.37 -15.93
CA VAL A 712 -26.72 -5.11 -17.06
C VAL A 712 -27.09 -3.83 -17.82
N ASP A 713 -26.21 -2.84 -17.73
CA ASP A 713 -26.32 -1.53 -18.38
C ASP A 713 -25.93 -1.57 -19.89
N SER A 714 -25.49 -2.70 -20.46
CA SER A 714 -25.45 -2.84 -21.93
C SER A 714 -25.57 -4.29 -22.44
N LEU A 715 -26.40 -4.48 -23.46
CA LEU A 715 -26.69 -5.77 -24.09
C LEU A 715 -25.82 -5.97 -25.32
N SER A 716 -24.72 -6.73 -25.20
CA SER A 716 -24.05 -7.31 -26.38
C SER A 716 -23.13 -8.47 -25.97
N SER A 717 -23.71 -9.58 -25.53
CA SER A 717 -23.16 -10.93 -25.74
C SER A 717 -24.20 -11.95 -25.28
N GLU A 718 -24.52 -12.91 -26.14
CA GLU A 718 -25.67 -13.83 -26.09
C GLU A 718 -25.64 -14.90 -24.98
N THR A 719 -24.80 -14.75 -23.95
CA THR A 719 -24.62 -15.81 -22.93
C THR A 719 -24.44 -15.27 -21.51
N LEU A 720 -25.14 -14.18 -21.15
CA LEU A 720 -25.07 -13.57 -19.83
C LEU A 720 -26.33 -13.80 -19.01
N TRP A 721 -26.14 -13.88 -17.70
CA TRP A 721 -27.20 -13.92 -16.70
C TRP A 721 -28.32 -12.89 -17.00
N ARG A 722 -29.58 -13.32 -16.90
CA ARG A 722 -30.76 -12.53 -17.26
C ARG A 722 -30.93 -11.34 -16.32
N ASP A 723 -30.90 -10.15 -16.89
CA ASP A 723 -31.09 -8.87 -16.20
C ASP A 723 -32.26 -8.92 -15.19
N GLY A 724 -32.03 -8.49 -13.94
CA GLY A 724 -33.07 -8.41 -12.90
C GLY A 724 -33.43 -9.70 -12.15
N GLU A 725 -32.89 -10.87 -12.51
CA GLU A 725 -33.10 -12.10 -11.73
C GLU A 725 -32.45 -12.03 -10.32
N SER A 726 -32.78 -12.98 -9.43
CA SER A 726 -32.10 -13.09 -8.14
C SER A 726 -30.95 -14.09 -8.22
N VAL A 727 -29.73 -13.65 -7.92
CA VAL A 727 -28.57 -14.53 -7.76
C VAL A 727 -28.73 -15.30 -6.45
N LYS A 728 -28.85 -16.63 -6.56
CA LYS A 728 -28.91 -17.52 -5.39
C LYS A 728 -27.55 -17.53 -4.66
N PRO A 729 -27.52 -17.35 -3.32
CA PRO A 729 -26.30 -17.46 -2.54
C PRO A 729 -25.55 -18.76 -2.82
N GLY A 730 -24.23 -18.68 -2.94
CA GLY A 730 -23.41 -19.86 -3.11
C GLY A 730 -23.44 -20.52 -4.49
N LYS A 731 -24.25 -20.08 -5.46
CA LYS A 731 -24.20 -20.54 -6.86
C LYS A 731 -23.29 -19.66 -7.71
N LEU A 732 -22.68 -20.27 -8.73
CA LEU A 732 -21.88 -19.57 -9.72
C LEU A 732 -22.80 -18.92 -10.76
N PHE A 733 -22.52 -17.67 -11.15
CA PHE A 733 -23.17 -17.02 -12.29
C PHE A 733 -22.12 -16.26 -13.11
N ALA A 734 -22.34 -16.23 -14.43
CA ALA A 734 -21.45 -15.57 -15.39
C ALA A 734 -22.08 -14.29 -15.91
N VAL A 735 -21.23 -13.28 -16.09
CA VAL A 735 -21.60 -11.95 -16.54
C VAL A 735 -20.52 -11.43 -17.48
N GLY A 736 -20.94 -10.71 -18.51
CA GLY A 736 -20.12 -10.44 -19.68
C GLY A 736 -19.43 -9.12 -19.63
N SER A 737 -18.80 -8.77 -20.75
CA SER A 737 -17.91 -7.62 -20.91
C SER A 737 -18.61 -6.26 -20.89
N SER A 738 -19.93 -6.24 -20.97
CA SER A 738 -20.72 -5.03 -20.76
C SER A 738 -20.87 -4.66 -19.30
N PHE A 739 -21.10 -3.37 -19.02
CA PHE A 739 -21.31 -2.87 -17.66
C PHE A 739 -22.48 -3.61 -16.99
N CYS A 740 -22.29 -4.33 -15.88
CA CYS A 740 -23.39 -4.65 -14.96
C CYS A 740 -23.09 -4.23 -13.53
N ARG A 741 -24.18 -3.93 -12.82
CA ARG A 741 -24.23 -3.57 -11.41
C ARG A 741 -24.83 -4.75 -10.64
N VAL A 742 -24.28 -5.10 -9.49
CA VAL A 742 -24.84 -6.16 -8.66
C VAL A 742 -25.23 -5.56 -7.31
N ARG A 743 -26.52 -5.44 -7.05
CA ARG A 743 -27.06 -4.86 -5.82
C ARG A 743 -27.47 -5.96 -4.85
N SER A 744 -27.15 -5.78 -3.56
CA SER A 744 -27.76 -6.60 -2.50
C SER A 744 -29.29 -6.53 -2.61
N ALA A 745 -29.97 -7.67 -2.54
CA ALA A 745 -31.44 -7.71 -2.59
C ALA A 745 -32.08 -6.95 -1.42
N CYS A 746 -31.33 -6.70 -0.34
CA CYS A 746 -31.77 -5.94 0.83
C CYS A 746 -31.61 -4.42 0.69
N ALA A 747 -30.95 -3.92 -0.37
CA ALA A 747 -30.71 -2.48 -0.55
C ALA A 747 -31.89 -1.74 -1.19
N ASP A 748 -32.75 -2.46 -1.92
CA ASP A 748 -33.93 -1.89 -2.57
C ASP A 748 -35.15 -1.98 -1.64
N GLY A 749 -35.18 -1.20 -0.56
CA GLY A 749 -36.39 -0.70 0.15
C GLY A 749 -37.52 -1.67 0.56
N GLY A 750 -37.43 -2.97 0.33
CA GLY A 750 -38.45 -3.95 0.63
C GLY A 750 -38.14 -4.60 1.95
N ALA A 751 -39.05 -4.45 2.92
CA ALA A 751 -39.00 -5.11 4.21
C ALA A 751 -38.37 -6.50 4.10
N CYS A 752 -37.19 -6.67 4.68
CA CYS A 752 -36.54 -7.95 4.78
C CYS A 752 -37.47 -8.84 5.61
N ALA A 753 -38.31 -9.63 4.93
CA ALA A 753 -39.20 -10.56 5.57
C ALA A 753 -38.34 -11.46 6.45
N ARG A 754 -38.44 -11.26 7.77
CA ARG A 754 -37.92 -12.22 8.75
C ARG A 754 -38.41 -13.61 8.30
N PRO A 755 -37.56 -14.64 8.29
CA PRO A 755 -38.05 -15.98 8.05
C PRO A 755 -39.12 -16.26 9.09
N LYS A 756 -40.38 -16.42 8.67
CA LYS A 756 -41.45 -16.94 9.52
C LYS A 756 -40.93 -18.29 10.04
N ARG A 757 -40.57 -18.34 11.32
CA ARG A 757 -40.46 -19.59 12.05
C ARG A 757 -41.76 -20.35 11.77
N ARG A 758 -41.68 -21.48 11.08
CA ARG A 758 -42.77 -22.46 11.04
C ARG A 758 -43.01 -22.90 12.48
N ARG A 759 -43.96 -22.28 13.16
CA ARG A 759 -44.67 -22.91 14.27
C ARG A 759 -45.50 -24.02 13.64
N ALA A 760 -45.09 -25.26 13.83
CA ALA A 760 -46.04 -26.36 13.79
C ALA A 760 -46.88 -26.23 15.06
N ALA A 761 -48.10 -25.71 14.92
CA ALA A 761 -49.14 -25.86 15.93
C ALA A 761 -50.12 -26.88 15.35
N ALA A 762 -50.19 -28.03 16.03
CA ALA A 762 -51.22 -29.02 15.83
C ALA A 762 -52.57 -28.40 16.19
N GLU A 763 -53.55 -28.52 15.30
CA GLU A 763 -54.95 -28.35 15.63
C GLU A 763 -55.61 -29.72 15.78
N SER A 764 -56.28 -29.83 16.91
CA SER A 764 -57.06 -30.92 17.47
C SER A 764 -58.32 -31.25 16.68
N ALA A 765 -58.65 -32.54 16.62
CA ALA A 765 -60.04 -33.05 16.61
C ALA A 765 -60.02 -34.53 17.12
N PRO A 766 -61.15 -35.10 17.59
CA PRO A 766 -61.40 -35.44 19.00
C PRO A 766 -61.37 -36.96 19.30
N PRO A 767 -61.62 -37.40 20.56
CA PRO A 767 -61.19 -38.69 21.08
C PRO A 767 -62.25 -39.78 21.05
N ALA A 768 -61.80 -41.05 21.14
CA ALA A 768 -62.32 -42.15 21.97
C ALA A 768 -61.74 -43.51 21.49
N PRO A 769 -61.77 -44.60 22.29
CA PRO A 769 -61.33 -44.70 23.68
C PRO A 769 -60.55 -46.01 24.00
N ALA A 770 -60.02 -46.04 25.23
CA ALA A 770 -59.85 -47.19 26.12
C ALA A 770 -58.82 -48.30 25.79
N GLY A 771 -57.94 -48.58 26.78
CA GLY A 771 -57.57 -49.95 27.11
C GLY A 771 -56.12 -50.21 27.51
N LYS A 772 -55.88 -50.26 28.83
CA LYS A 772 -55.02 -51.20 29.58
C LYS A 772 -53.60 -51.52 29.07
N GLY A 773 -52.60 -51.34 29.93
CA GLY A 773 -51.32 -52.05 29.82
C GLY A 773 -50.27 -51.55 30.81
N ALA A 774 -49.93 -52.38 31.78
CA ALA A 774 -49.09 -52.08 32.94
C ALA A 774 -47.58 -52.06 32.65
N ALA A 775 -46.86 -51.51 33.65
CA ALA A 775 -45.56 -51.96 34.18
C ALA A 775 -44.31 -51.79 33.29
N ASP A 776 -43.08 -51.70 33.78
CA ASP A 776 -42.43 -51.29 35.04
C ASP A 776 -40.92 -51.49 34.78
N ALA A 777 -40.04 -50.81 35.54
CA ALA A 777 -38.60 -51.05 35.70
C ALA A 777 -37.66 -50.91 34.46
N GLY A 778 -36.40 -50.48 34.53
CA GLY A 778 -35.46 -50.10 35.60
C GLY A 778 -34.22 -49.47 34.92
N ARG A 779 -33.52 -48.51 35.54
CA ARG A 779 -32.18 -48.67 36.18
C ARG A 779 -31.25 -49.62 35.39
N GLN A 780 -30.07 -49.23 34.91
CA GLN A 780 -28.88 -48.73 35.62
C GLN A 780 -27.83 -48.30 34.54
N GLU A 781 -27.03 -47.24 34.75
CA GLU A 781 -25.58 -47.28 35.09
C GLU A 781 -24.74 -48.23 34.20
N GLN A 782 -23.55 -47.92 33.67
CA GLN A 782 -22.50 -46.95 33.94
C GLN A 782 -21.42 -47.07 32.82
N ARG A 783 -20.69 -45.97 32.55
CA ARG A 783 -19.27 -45.87 32.07
C ARG A 783 -18.91 -46.59 30.75
N VAL A 784 -18.34 -45.95 29.73
CA VAL A 784 -17.18 -45.03 29.66
C VAL A 784 -17.43 -43.89 28.69
#